data_AF-E8X5Z7-F1
#
_entry.id   AF-E8X5Z7-F1
#
_cell.length_a   1.000
_cell.length_b   1.000
_cell.length_c   1.000
_cell.angle_alpha   90.00
_cell.angle_beta   90.00
_cell.angle_gamma   90.00
#
_symmetry.space_group_name_H-M   'P 1'
#
loop_
_entity.id
_entity.type
_entity.pdbx_description
1 polymer ?
#
loop_
_entity_poly.entity_id
_entity_poly.type
_entity_poly.pdbx_seq_one_letter_code
_entity_poly.pdbx_strand_id
1 'polypeptide(L)'
;MRALNVAACLLATSFVTALHAEDAARFDLAGPKIKVRVTRGDTTLPIAQVPNLQPGDKLWIKADLPATQSNHLILIVAFLRGTTNEPPDNWFTEIDTWEKKTIEGTTVTVPAEAQQAVMFLAPETGGDFKTLRSAVKGKPGLFIRADADLNQASFEQQRIERYLAAMKTVSPTDSKAIQDHSTKLAATLALKPNADCFKQPVDQQVTCLTQSSAPVLLDDGHGQTVAEALSTGPSSDFINAASYTSAAGAGVYSAYVGAVVDLVHLVGTLRTAQYQYIPGLSFPDGESLSLRLNTPPSFHKPESVIVIGLPAIQKAALPPLRLHNADQVACLLQPKVALQLEGAPLVFSSSFAHDLVLHLNRTGDTTDLPLHPDAFEGGLIVSENDKRQPLKPASDKPKPEKTDAKPGSPTDLTITGKVSGYWGFDAFDGPTVTLQQVRGKDWKIVGNTQLLAGQDNHLTLKGDGDACVQHIALASEKAKDVDVTYKAADGKDAKDTLNLDVPLKTVQPGGYSLAILQYGDKDQDKVPLTAYNAGIKLENLKIHGGDNTAILTGEGLKDVVSVDVDKQTFTPTGDSNDDKTVHLQAKSGVSPDDGADATVKLKDGRTMPVNIAAEAARPGLNLLSFKATAAQKDDSMPVTLGAKDDIPLDGTLTFVVQTKDAMPRTQTIEVATLDGSVTTALSLAANNLVLQDDHTAVATLDPLKSFGQSAFGKLQMRPVASDGTPGAWTPLGTLVRSPSIKAIHCTTQDAPTCTLDGSNLFLVQSFGAGKDFAKPADVPTGYADSTYLVPTPSDGSTIYLKLRDDPNALASVTLPAAIPKPAPAAPTAQNVPAAQTTPSQSITVAPASPAAKPTVADPTQTPADPK
;
A
#
# COMPACT_ATOMS: atom_id res chain seq x y z
N MET A 1 -15.51 -32.94 81.19
CA MET A 1 -15.26 -31.65 80.53
C MET A 1 -13.89 -31.70 79.87
N ARG A 2 -13.85 -32.12 78.62
CA ARG A 2 -12.64 -32.30 77.78
C ARG A 2 -12.89 -31.53 76.48
N ALA A 3 -12.72 -30.22 76.50
CA ALA A 3 -12.88 -29.39 75.31
C ALA A 3 -12.08 -28.08 75.35
N LEU A 4 -11.11 -27.94 76.27
CA LEU A 4 -10.37 -26.70 76.45
C LEU A 4 -8.89 -26.97 76.75
N ASN A 5 -8.21 -27.75 75.91
CA ASN A 5 -6.74 -27.90 75.97
C ASN A 5 -6.11 -28.32 74.62
N VAL A 6 -6.88 -28.32 73.51
CA VAL A 6 -6.37 -28.70 72.18
C VAL A 6 -6.24 -27.49 71.24
N ALA A 7 -6.83 -26.34 71.60
CA ALA A 7 -6.77 -25.13 70.76
C ALA A 7 -5.50 -24.27 70.96
N ALA A 8 -4.69 -24.53 71.99
CA ALA A 8 -3.49 -23.73 72.28
C ALA A 8 -2.18 -24.27 71.66
N CYS A 9 -2.15 -25.54 71.20
CA CYS A 9 -0.97 -26.13 70.55
C CYS A 9 -0.99 -26.09 69.01
N LEU A 10 -2.10 -25.64 68.40
CA LEU A 10 -2.24 -25.56 66.94
C LEU A 10 -2.10 -24.15 66.36
N LEU A 11 -1.95 -23.12 67.21
CA LEU A 11 -1.64 -21.74 66.78
C LEU A 11 -0.16 -21.33 66.97
N ALA A 12 0.69 -22.21 67.52
CA ALA A 12 2.10 -21.92 67.77
C ALA A 12 3.07 -22.49 66.71
N THR A 13 2.57 -23.13 65.65
CA THR A 13 3.40 -23.76 64.59
C THR A 13 3.24 -23.13 63.20
N SER A 14 2.60 -21.97 63.09
CA SER A 14 2.39 -21.28 61.79
C SER A 14 3.17 -19.96 61.63
N PHE A 15 4.04 -19.60 62.58
CA PHE A 15 5.02 -18.53 62.42
C PHE A 15 6.43 -19.11 62.40
N VAL A 16 6.68 -20.04 61.48
CA VAL A 16 8.01 -20.07 60.86
C VAL A 16 7.93 -18.98 59.81
N THR A 17 8.43 -17.79 60.16
CA THR A 17 8.95 -16.90 59.14
C THR A 17 9.87 -17.77 58.29
N ALA A 18 9.47 -18.06 57.06
CA ALA A 18 10.43 -18.27 56.01
C ALA A 18 11.25 -16.98 55.97
N LEU A 19 12.28 -16.90 56.82
CA LEU A 19 13.48 -16.19 56.47
C LEU A 19 13.82 -16.75 55.10
N HIS A 20 13.50 -15.97 54.08
CA HIS A 20 14.09 -16.13 52.77
C HIS A 20 15.56 -16.43 53.03
N ALA A 21 16.01 -17.63 52.68
CA ALA A 21 17.42 -17.81 52.44
C ALA A 21 17.75 -16.75 51.39
N GLU A 22 18.38 -15.66 51.85
CA GLU A 22 18.82 -14.60 50.98
C GLU A 22 19.62 -15.25 49.86
N ASP A 23 19.30 -14.80 48.66
CA ASP A 23 19.74 -15.31 47.37
C ASP A 23 21.28 -15.25 47.33
N ALA A 24 21.97 -16.27 47.86
CA ALA A 24 23.42 -16.29 48.09
C ALA A 24 24.27 -16.14 46.81
N ALA A 25 23.60 -16.07 45.66
CA ALA A 25 24.16 -15.81 44.33
C ALA A 25 24.08 -14.34 43.88
N ARG A 26 23.48 -13.42 44.65
CA ARG A 26 23.40 -11.99 44.28
C ARG A 26 24.64 -11.22 44.72
N PHE A 27 25.30 -10.53 43.78
CA PHE A 27 26.46 -9.68 44.00
C PHE A 27 26.05 -8.19 44.02
N ASP A 28 25.44 -7.74 45.10
CA ASP A 28 24.91 -6.38 45.27
C ASP A 28 25.63 -5.55 46.34
N LEU A 29 26.49 -6.16 47.16
CA LEU A 29 27.26 -5.47 48.19
C LEU A 29 28.50 -4.79 47.57
N ALA A 30 28.65 -3.49 47.79
CA ALA A 30 29.85 -2.77 47.36
C ALA A 30 31.08 -3.22 48.16
N GLY A 31 32.12 -3.67 47.44
CA GLY A 31 33.43 -4.00 47.98
C GLY A 31 34.42 -2.83 47.89
N PRO A 32 35.62 -3.01 48.45
CA PRO A 32 36.70 -2.03 48.37
C PRO A 32 37.18 -1.86 46.93
N LYS A 33 37.67 -0.65 46.59
CA LYS A 33 38.21 -0.33 45.28
C LYS A 33 39.72 -0.57 45.25
N ILE A 34 40.21 -1.08 44.13
CA ILE A 34 41.64 -1.32 43.92
C ILE A 34 42.04 -0.68 42.60
N LYS A 35 43.01 0.21 42.61
CA LYS A 35 43.57 0.79 41.39
C LYS A 35 44.64 -0.12 40.82
N VAL A 36 44.52 -0.46 39.55
CA VAL A 36 45.46 -1.30 38.82
C VAL A 36 45.79 -0.67 37.47
N ARG A 37 47.08 -0.56 37.17
CA ARG A 37 47.61 -0.19 35.84
C ARG A 37 48.62 -1.25 35.40
N VAL A 38 48.61 -1.56 34.12
CA VAL A 38 49.50 -2.57 33.54
C VAL A 38 50.43 -1.90 32.55
N THR A 39 51.73 -2.13 32.68
CA THR A 39 52.73 -1.64 31.74
C THR A 39 53.37 -2.81 31.00
N ARG A 40 53.24 -2.81 29.67
CA ARG A 40 53.86 -3.76 28.74
C ARG A 40 54.83 -3.00 27.83
N GLY A 41 56.12 -3.25 27.99
CA GLY A 41 57.16 -2.43 27.33
C GLY A 41 57.07 -0.97 27.79
N ASP A 42 56.86 -0.05 26.84
CA ASP A 42 56.74 1.39 27.08
C ASP A 42 55.29 1.89 27.16
N THR A 43 54.31 0.99 27.01
CA THR A 43 52.89 1.32 26.99
C THR A 43 52.25 0.95 28.33
N THR A 44 51.52 1.89 28.92
CA THR A 44 50.74 1.66 30.15
C THR A 44 49.26 1.77 29.83
N LEU A 45 48.49 0.73 30.18
CA LEU A 45 47.04 0.71 30.06
C LEU A 45 46.37 0.63 31.44
N PRO A 46 45.19 1.26 31.61
CA PRO A 46 44.32 1.00 32.76
C PRO A 46 43.78 -0.43 32.73
N ILE A 47 43.50 -1.03 33.88
CA ILE A 47 43.02 -2.42 33.97
C ILE A 47 41.75 -2.68 33.14
N ALA A 48 40.87 -1.69 32.97
CA ALA A 48 39.68 -1.81 32.12
C ALA A 48 39.98 -2.06 30.63
N GLN A 49 41.17 -1.73 30.16
CA GLN A 49 41.63 -1.96 28.78
C GLN A 49 42.52 -3.21 28.67
N VAL A 50 42.68 -4.01 29.74
CA VAL A 50 43.61 -5.15 29.73
C VAL A 50 42.83 -6.47 29.73
N PRO A 51 42.59 -7.08 28.56
CA PRO A 51 41.88 -8.36 28.47
C PRO A 51 42.72 -9.53 28.99
N ASN A 52 44.05 -9.45 28.85
CA ASN A 52 44.98 -10.48 29.25
C ASN A 52 46.34 -9.89 29.67
N LEU A 53 46.94 -10.49 30.68
CA LEU A 53 48.31 -10.22 31.10
C LEU A 53 49.30 -11.08 30.29
N GLN A 54 50.55 -10.65 30.23
CA GLN A 54 51.66 -11.43 29.67
C GLN A 54 52.83 -11.47 30.65
N PRO A 55 53.68 -12.52 30.57
CA PRO A 55 54.90 -12.55 31.35
C PRO A 55 55.78 -11.31 31.08
N GLY A 56 56.29 -10.71 32.15
CA GLY A 56 57.07 -9.47 32.10
C GLY A 56 56.24 -8.19 32.23
N ASP A 57 54.90 -8.25 32.16
CA ASP A 57 54.05 -7.09 32.44
C ASP A 57 54.29 -6.58 33.86
N LYS A 58 54.26 -5.25 34.05
CA LYS A 58 54.40 -4.60 35.36
C LYS A 58 53.04 -4.09 35.82
N LEU A 59 52.51 -4.68 36.89
CA LEU A 59 51.25 -4.30 37.51
C LEU A 59 51.54 -3.30 38.63
N TRP A 60 51.11 -2.05 38.47
CA TRP A 60 51.05 -1.09 39.56
C TRP A 60 49.69 -1.23 40.26
N ILE A 61 49.70 -1.54 41.55
CA ILE A 61 48.52 -1.88 42.33
C ILE A 61 48.45 -1.00 43.58
N LYS A 62 47.32 -0.35 43.81
CA LYS A 62 47.06 0.50 44.99
C LYS A 62 45.65 0.23 45.52
N ALA A 63 45.53 -0.11 46.80
CA ALA A 63 44.22 -0.18 47.44
C ALA A 63 43.67 1.25 47.64
N ASP A 64 42.47 1.53 47.15
CA ASP A 64 41.82 2.83 47.24
C ASP A 64 40.79 2.79 48.38
N LEU A 65 41.32 2.74 49.61
CA LEU A 65 40.52 2.64 50.83
C LEU A 65 40.17 4.05 51.36
N PRO A 66 38.97 4.25 51.93
CA PRO A 66 38.61 5.53 52.53
C PRO A 66 39.59 5.95 53.64
N ALA A 67 39.85 7.26 53.77
CA ALA A 67 40.71 7.80 54.83
C ALA A 67 40.19 7.50 56.26
N THR A 68 38.90 7.16 56.39
CA THR A 68 38.24 6.77 57.63
C THR A 68 38.37 5.27 57.95
N GLN A 69 39.08 4.49 57.13
CA GLN A 69 39.26 3.05 57.31
C GLN A 69 40.19 2.78 58.51
N SER A 70 39.61 2.31 59.63
CA SER A 70 40.37 2.04 60.87
C SER A 70 41.03 0.66 60.91
N ASN A 71 40.51 -0.30 60.14
CA ASN A 71 41.06 -1.66 60.09
C ASN A 71 42.12 -1.77 59.00
N HIS A 72 43.30 -2.27 59.38
CA HIS A 72 44.37 -2.59 58.45
C HIS A 72 43.98 -3.80 57.59
N LEU A 73 44.08 -3.64 56.27
CA LEU A 73 43.85 -4.70 55.29
C LEU A 73 45.16 -5.02 54.57
N ILE A 74 45.50 -6.29 54.48
CA ILE A 74 46.64 -6.77 53.71
C ILE A 74 46.15 -7.18 52.33
N LEU A 75 46.83 -6.69 51.31
CA LEU A 75 46.60 -7.08 49.92
C LEU A 75 47.71 -8.02 49.47
N ILE A 76 47.36 -9.17 48.92
CA ILE A 76 48.32 -10.18 48.46
C ILE A 76 48.10 -10.42 46.98
N VAL A 77 49.16 -10.30 46.19
CA VAL A 77 49.18 -10.67 44.76
C VAL A 77 49.87 -12.02 44.64
N ALA A 78 49.19 -13.00 44.07
CA ALA A 78 49.69 -14.36 43.89
C ALA A 78 49.65 -14.76 42.42
N PHE A 79 50.74 -15.33 41.93
CA PHE A 79 50.79 -15.95 40.60
C PHE A 79 50.68 -17.47 40.71
N LEU A 80 50.07 -18.11 39.71
CA LEU A 80 49.81 -19.56 39.68
C LEU A 80 50.28 -20.15 38.34
N ARG A 81 50.76 -21.40 38.35
CA ARG A 81 51.21 -22.14 37.15
C ARG A 81 50.60 -23.53 37.04
N GLY A 82 49.40 -23.60 36.48
CA GLY A 82 48.68 -24.88 36.31
C GLY A 82 48.16 -25.48 37.62
N THR A 83 47.24 -26.44 37.50
CA THR A 83 46.43 -26.95 38.63
C THR A 83 47.18 -27.89 39.58
N THR A 84 48.32 -28.43 39.15
CA THR A 84 49.10 -29.45 39.87
C THR A 84 50.47 -28.99 40.35
N ASN A 85 50.91 -27.78 40.01
CA ASN A 85 52.23 -27.29 40.41
C ASN A 85 52.12 -26.26 41.53
N GLU A 86 52.88 -26.48 42.59
CA GLU A 86 53.00 -25.51 43.67
C GLU A 86 53.70 -24.23 43.17
N PRO A 87 53.10 -23.04 43.35
CA PRO A 87 53.74 -21.77 43.01
C PRO A 87 54.90 -21.47 43.98
N PRO A 88 56.06 -20.99 43.48
CA PRO A 88 57.19 -20.57 44.31
C PRO A 88 56.84 -19.49 45.34
N ASP A 89 57.59 -19.42 46.46
CA ASP A 89 57.34 -18.42 47.51
C ASP A 89 57.52 -16.97 47.02
N ASN A 90 58.39 -16.72 46.03
CA ASN A 90 58.64 -15.40 45.45
C ASN A 90 57.57 -14.97 44.43
N TRP A 91 56.52 -15.78 44.20
CA TRP A 91 55.36 -15.43 43.39
C TRP A 91 54.22 -14.80 44.20
N PHE A 92 54.44 -14.61 45.49
CA PHE A 92 53.51 -13.96 46.41
C PHE A 92 54.09 -12.63 46.85
N THR A 93 53.36 -11.55 46.62
CA THR A 93 53.73 -10.20 47.07
C THR A 93 52.73 -9.73 48.12
N GLU A 94 53.24 -9.40 49.30
CA GLU A 94 52.48 -8.79 50.40
C GLU A 94 52.52 -7.26 50.26
N ILE A 95 51.34 -6.63 50.36
CA ILE A 95 51.16 -5.18 50.27
C ILE A 95 50.36 -4.73 51.49
N ASP A 96 51.05 -4.15 52.46
CA ASP A 96 50.44 -3.53 53.63
C ASP A 96 49.78 -2.21 53.22
N THR A 97 48.45 -2.11 53.24
CA THR A 97 47.75 -0.96 52.64
C THR A 97 47.90 0.36 53.43
N TRP A 98 48.50 0.32 54.62
CA TRP A 98 48.68 1.46 55.52
C TRP A 98 50.14 1.96 55.62
N GLU A 99 51.12 1.22 55.10
CA GLU A 99 52.52 1.63 55.19
C GLU A 99 52.88 2.73 54.18
N LYS A 100 53.75 3.67 54.58
CA LYS A 100 54.18 4.80 53.73
C LYS A 100 54.77 4.37 52.38
N LYS A 101 55.41 3.20 52.31
CA LYS A 101 56.08 2.70 51.10
C LYS A 101 55.11 2.10 50.07
N THR A 102 53.91 1.72 50.50
CA THR A 102 52.91 0.96 49.73
C THR A 102 51.61 1.74 49.55
N ILE A 103 51.35 2.78 50.37
CA ILE A 103 50.17 3.64 50.28
C ILE A 103 50.07 4.38 48.93
N GLU A 104 51.20 4.62 48.26
CA GLU A 104 51.26 5.18 46.90
C GLU A 104 51.25 4.13 45.79
N GLY A 105 51.02 2.87 46.15
CA GLY A 105 50.94 1.72 45.24
C GLY A 105 52.26 0.97 45.11
N THR A 106 52.14 -0.33 44.82
CA THR A 106 53.26 -1.27 44.70
C THR A 106 53.30 -1.80 43.27
N THR A 107 54.51 -1.94 42.70
CA THR A 107 54.70 -2.55 41.39
C THR A 107 55.09 -4.02 41.52
N VAL A 108 54.35 -4.90 40.85
CA VAL A 108 54.59 -6.35 40.81
C VAL A 108 54.82 -6.76 39.36
N THR A 109 55.82 -7.60 39.08
CA THR A 109 56.12 -8.07 37.72
C THR A 109 55.57 -9.48 37.51
N VAL A 110 54.90 -9.73 36.38
CA VAL A 110 54.38 -11.06 36.03
C VAL A 110 55.53 -12.02 35.75
N PRO A 111 55.63 -13.17 36.46
CA PRO A 111 56.67 -14.16 36.23
C PRO A 111 56.57 -14.85 34.86
N ALA A 112 57.71 -15.33 34.33
CA ALA A 112 57.84 -15.98 33.02
C ALA A 112 56.87 -17.17 32.78
N GLU A 113 56.62 -17.97 33.83
CA GLU A 113 55.82 -19.20 33.76
C GLU A 113 54.42 -19.06 34.38
N ALA A 114 54.03 -17.86 34.79
CA ALA A 114 52.73 -17.64 35.41
C ALA A 114 51.62 -17.73 34.35
N GLN A 115 50.52 -18.39 34.69
CA GLN A 115 49.35 -18.58 33.83
C GLN A 115 48.11 -17.86 34.37
N GLN A 116 48.02 -17.68 35.69
CA GLN A 116 46.97 -16.92 36.34
C GLN A 116 47.54 -15.98 37.40
N ALA A 117 46.82 -14.90 37.67
CA ALA A 117 47.11 -13.95 38.74
C ALA A 117 45.85 -13.75 39.58
N VAL A 118 45.99 -13.87 40.91
CA VAL A 118 44.87 -13.71 41.85
C VAL A 118 45.28 -12.73 42.93
N MET A 119 44.33 -11.91 43.36
CA MET A 119 44.50 -10.99 44.47
C MET A 119 43.65 -11.40 45.66
N PHE A 120 44.20 -11.26 46.86
CA PHE A 120 43.50 -11.48 48.12
C PHE A 120 43.51 -10.20 48.93
N LEU A 121 42.37 -9.84 49.51
CA LEU A 121 42.28 -8.78 50.49
C LEU A 121 41.74 -9.35 51.81
N ALA A 122 42.54 -9.23 52.87
CA ALA A 122 42.25 -9.83 54.17
C ALA A 122 42.54 -8.84 55.32
N PRO A 123 41.83 -8.93 56.46
CA PRO A 123 42.21 -8.23 57.68
C PRO A 123 43.60 -8.62 58.20
N GLU A 124 44.32 -7.70 58.83
CA GLU A 124 45.58 -7.99 59.53
C GLU A 124 45.34 -8.72 60.87
N THR A 125 45.92 -9.92 61.05
CA THR A 125 45.93 -10.69 62.31
C THR A 125 47.28 -11.24 62.76
N GLY A 126 48.37 -10.87 62.08
CA GLY A 126 49.74 -11.19 62.50
C GLY A 126 50.26 -12.57 62.07
N GLY A 127 49.64 -13.18 61.05
CA GLY A 127 50.07 -14.46 60.46
C GLY A 127 49.43 -14.76 59.09
N ASP A 128 48.78 -13.76 58.50
CA ASP A 128 47.82 -13.90 57.40
C ASP A 128 48.50 -14.22 56.08
N PHE A 129 49.59 -13.52 55.74
CA PHE A 129 50.33 -13.77 54.51
C PHE A 129 50.86 -15.19 54.42
N LYS A 130 51.48 -15.71 55.49
CA LYS A 130 51.98 -17.08 55.51
C LYS A 130 50.86 -18.10 55.39
N THR A 131 49.73 -17.87 56.07
CA THR A 131 48.57 -18.77 56.06
C THR A 131 47.89 -18.79 54.70
N LEU A 132 47.65 -17.63 54.09
CA LEU A 132 47.06 -17.49 52.76
C LEU A 132 47.98 -18.06 51.67
N ARG A 133 49.28 -17.75 51.73
CA ARG A 133 50.27 -18.35 50.84
C ARG A 133 50.26 -19.88 50.95
N SER A 134 50.27 -20.44 52.16
CA SER A 134 50.19 -21.89 52.36
C SER A 134 48.88 -22.49 51.83
N ALA A 135 47.75 -21.80 51.98
CA ALA A 135 46.46 -22.26 51.44
C ALA A 135 46.46 -22.34 49.91
N VAL A 136 46.98 -21.30 49.24
CA VAL A 136 47.12 -21.27 47.78
C VAL A 136 48.11 -22.33 47.29
N LYS A 137 49.27 -22.45 47.94
CA LYS A 137 50.29 -23.46 47.61
C LYS A 137 49.81 -24.89 47.78
N GLY A 138 49.00 -25.16 48.81
CA GLY A 138 48.46 -26.49 49.08
C GLY A 138 47.35 -26.91 48.12
N LYS A 139 46.64 -25.96 47.49
CA LYS A 139 45.50 -26.24 46.60
C LYS A 139 45.43 -25.29 45.39
N PRO A 140 46.48 -25.18 44.55
CA PRO A 140 46.55 -24.18 43.48
C PRO A 140 45.43 -24.35 42.44
N GLY A 141 45.02 -25.59 42.15
CA GLY A 141 43.93 -25.87 41.22
C GLY A 141 42.58 -25.28 41.60
N LEU A 142 42.28 -25.14 42.90
CA LEU A 142 41.03 -24.49 43.34
C LEU A 142 41.04 -22.99 43.04
N PHE A 143 42.17 -22.33 43.26
CA PHE A 143 42.31 -20.89 43.00
C PHE A 143 42.39 -20.57 41.51
N ILE A 144 42.98 -21.44 40.69
CA ILE A 144 42.94 -21.31 39.22
C ILE A 144 41.51 -21.40 38.71
N ARG A 145 40.72 -22.37 39.20
CA ARG A 145 39.32 -22.49 38.82
C ARG A 145 38.51 -21.29 39.31
N ALA A 146 38.71 -20.87 40.57
CA ALA A 146 38.03 -19.70 41.12
C ALA A 146 38.35 -18.43 40.34
N ASP A 147 39.60 -18.22 39.92
CA ASP A 147 40.00 -17.07 39.10
C ASP A 147 39.32 -17.06 37.73
N ALA A 148 39.29 -18.21 37.04
CA ALA A 148 38.60 -18.34 35.76
C ALA A 148 37.10 -18.05 35.91
N ASP A 149 36.45 -18.66 36.91
CA ASP A 149 35.03 -18.49 37.19
C ASP A 149 34.70 -17.04 37.62
N LEU A 150 35.58 -16.38 38.40
CA LEU A 150 35.46 -14.97 38.79
C LEU A 150 35.52 -14.03 37.58
N ASN A 151 36.50 -14.22 36.70
CA ASN A 151 36.64 -13.41 35.49
C ASN A 151 35.43 -13.58 34.58
N GLN A 152 34.96 -14.82 34.40
CA GLN A 152 33.80 -15.13 33.59
C GLN A 152 32.50 -14.51 34.15
N ALA A 153 32.25 -14.68 35.45
CA ALA A 153 31.11 -14.08 36.14
C ALA A 153 31.17 -12.54 36.11
N SER A 154 32.37 -11.96 36.18
CA SER A 154 32.57 -10.52 36.05
C SER A 154 32.17 -10.00 34.66
N PHE A 155 32.57 -10.69 33.59
CA PHE A 155 32.17 -10.31 32.23
C PHE A 155 30.67 -10.44 32.00
N GLU A 156 30.06 -11.51 32.51
CA GLU A 156 28.62 -11.70 32.43
C GLU A 156 27.86 -10.56 33.11
N GLN A 157 28.26 -10.22 34.32
CA GLN A 157 27.61 -9.16 35.10
C GLN A 157 27.85 -7.78 34.48
N GLN A 158 29.01 -7.52 33.86
CA GLN A 158 29.26 -6.28 33.10
C GLN A 158 28.29 -6.11 31.92
N ARG A 159 27.99 -7.19 31.18
CA ARG A 159 26.99 -7.15 30.09
C ARG A 159 25.59 -6.82 30.61
N ILE A 160 25.18 -7.48 31.70
CA ILE A 160 23.89 -7.22 32.35
C ILE A 160 23.81 -5.77 32.80
N GLU A 161 24.85 -5.23 33.42
CA GLU A 161 24.86 -3.84 33.86
C GLU A 161 24.80 -2.85 32.70
N ARG A 162 25.48 -3.15 31.58
CA ARG A 162 25.38 -2.34 30.37
C ARG A 162 23.96 -2.33 29.82
N TYR A 163 23.29 -3.49 29.78
CA TYR A 163 21.89 -3.61 29.38
C TYR A 163 20.97 -2.81 30.31
N LEU A 164 21.10 -2.99 31.63
CA LEU A 164 20.28 -2.30 32.62
C LEU A 164 20.49 -0.78 32.58
N ALA A 165 21.72 -0.32 32.40
CA ALA A 165 22.03 1.10 32.27
C ALA A 165 21.41 1.72 31.03
N ALA A 166 21.44 1.02 29.89
CA ALA A 166 20.83 1.48 28.64
C ALA A 166 19.30 1.45 28.68
N MET A 167 18.68 0.43 29.27
CA MET A 167 17.22 0.37 29.40
C MET A 167 16.65 1.47 30.30
N LYS A 168 17.43 1.98 31.27
CA LYS A 168 17.03 3.13 32.11
C LYS A 168 16.93 4.45 31.34
N THR A 169 17.52 4.56 30.15
CA THR A 169 17.43 5.78 29.32
C THR A 169 16.27 5.74 28.33
N VAL A 170 15.58 4.62 28.18
CA VAL A 170 14.42 4.47 27.29
C VAL A 170 13.18 5.10 27.92
N SER A 171 12.37 5.79 27.11
CA SER A 171 11.10 6.36 27.59
C SER A 171 10.14 5.24 28.06
N PRO A 172 9.58 5.32 29.28
CA PRO A 172 8.69 4.28 29.82
C PRO A 172 7.27 4.34 29.26
N THR A 173 7.01 5.14 28.22
CA THR A 173 5.66 5.39 27.68
C THR A 173 5.40 4.76 26.32
N ASP A 174 6.41 4.19 25.67
CA ASP A 174 6.31 3.62 24.32
C ASP A 174 6.70 2.14 24.33
N SER A 175 5.70 1.27 24.32
CA SER A 175 5.90 -0.19 24.35
C SER A 175 6.68 -0.70 23.15
N LYS A 176 6.52 -0.08 21.97
CA LYS A 176 7.22 -0.51 20.75
C LYS A 176 8.69 -0.13 20.87
N ALA A 177 8.98 1.11 21.28
CA ALA A 177 10.35 1.55 21.52
C ALA A 177 11.03 0.66 22.58
N ILE A 178 10.37 0.37 23.71
CA ILE A 178 10.92 -0.50 24.77
C ILE A 178 11.28 -1.88 24.20
N GLN A 179 10.40 -2.49 23.40
CA GLN A 179 10.65 -3.79 22.79
C GLN A 179 11.80 -3.73 21.78
N ASP A 180 11.76 -2.80 20.83
CA ASP A 180 12.76 -2.65 19.78
C ASP A 180 14.16 -2.40 20.38
N HIS A 181 14.26 -1.50 21.37
CA HIS A 181 15.52 -1.22 22.06
C HIS A 181 16.02 -2.42 22.87
N SER A 182 15.14 -3.09 23.62
CA SER A 182 15.49 -4.26 24.41
C SER A 182 16.01 -5.40 23.52
N THR A 183 15.35 -5.67 22.40
CA THR A 183 15.78 -6.69 21.43
C THR A 183 17.15 -6.37 20.82
N LYS A 184 17.39 -5.11 20.43
CA LYS A 184 18.67 -4.67 19.86
C LYS A 184 19.83 -4.76 20.87
N LEU A 185 19.60 -4.29 22.10
CA LEU A 185 20.58 -4.39 23.19
C LEU A 185 20.88 -5.85 23.55
N ALA A 186 19.85 -6.68 23.64
CA ALA A 186 19.97 -8.10 23.96
C ALA A 186 20.78 -8.85 22.90
N ALA A 187 20.53 -8.58 21.60
CA ALA A 187 21.32 -9.16 20.51
C ALA A 187 22.79 -8.74 20.59
N THR A 188 23.05 -7.45 20.83
CA THR A 188 24.41 -6.88 20.87
C THR A 188 25.24 -7.38 22.06
N LEU A 189 24.59 -7.53 23.21
CA LEU A 189 25.22 -7.99 24.46
C LEU A 189 25.11 -9.51 24.67
N ALA A 190 24.53 -10.25 23.72
CA ALA A 190 24.27 -11.68 23.81
C ALA A 190 23.51 -12.05 25.12
N LEU A 191 22.41 -11.35 25.39
CA LEU A 191 21.51 -11.55 26.54
C LEU A 191 20.12 -11.98 26.06
N LYS A 192 19.29 -12.52 26.97
CA LYS A 192 17.92 -12.94 26.68
C LYS A 192 16.94 -12.40 27.73
N PRO A 193 16.41 -11.17 27.54
CA PRO A 193 15.48 -10.58 28.49
C PRO A 193 14.19 -11.39 28.60
N ASN A 194 13.55 -11.31 29.77
CA ASN A 194 12.30 -12.01 30.03
C ASN A 194 11.17 -11.50 29.12
N ALA A 195 10.72 -12.35 28.20
CA ALA A 195 9.67 -12.01 27.24
C ALA A 195 8.32 -11.67 27.91
N ASP A 196 8.05 -12.19 29.11
CA ASP A 196 6.82 -11.89 29.85
C ASP A 196 6.77 -10.43 30.35
N CYS A 197 7.92 -9.76 30.44
CA CYS A 197 7.95 -8.34 30.78
C CYS A 197 7.30 -7.45 29.72
N PHE A 198 7.33 -7.84 28.43
CA PHE A 198 6.65 -7.10 27.37
C PHE A 198 5.12 -7.25 27.39
N LYS A 199 4.60 -8.19 28.19
CA LYS A 199 3.15 -8.40 28.39
C LYS A 199 2.60 -7.52 29.54
N GLN A 200 3.47 -6.86 30.30
CA GLN A 200 3.07 -5.97 31.39
C GLN A 200 2.52 -4.63 30.84
N PRO A 201 1.75 -3.89 31.65
CA PRO A 201 1.43 -2.49 31.36
C PRO A 201 2.68 -1.68 31.02
N VAL A 202 2.59 -0.76 30.05
CA VAL A 202 3.76 -0.07 29.45
C VAL A 202 4.64 0.61 30.51
N ASP A 203 4.01 1.21 31.52
CA ASP A 203 4.65 1.87 32.67
C ASP A 203 5.44 0.91 33.58
N GLN A 204 5.17 -0.39 33.49
CA GLN A 204 5.81 -1.45 34.27
C GLN A 204 6.83 -2.28 33.47
N GLN A 205 6.87 -2.16 32.15
CA GLN A 205 7.73 -3.00 31.29
C GLN A 205 9.22 -2.78 31.59
N VAL A 206 9.68 -1.52 31.61
CA VAL A 206 11.10 -1.19 31.93
C VAL A 206 11.45 -1.64 33.34
N THR A 207 10.53 -1.45 34.30
CA THR A 207 10.72 -1.88 35.69
C THR A 207 10.82 -3.41 35.77
N CYS A 208 9.97 -4.16 35.08
CA CYS A 208 10.04 -5.62 35.01
C CYS A 208 11.38 -6.10 34.41
N LEU A 209 11.77 -5.53 33.26
CA LEU A 209 13.02 -5.86 32.57
C LEU A 209 14.26 -5.55 33.41
N THR A 210 14.18 -4.57 34.31
CA THR A 210 15.30 -4.13 35.14
C THR A 210 15.30 -4.72 36.56
N GLN A 211 14.15 -5.18 37.07
CA GLN A 211 14.00 -5.80 38.39
C GLN A 211 14.14 -7.32 38.37
N SER A 212 13.91 -7.99 37.24
CA SER A 212 14.25 -9.40 37.09
C SER A 212 15.77 -9.53 37.14
N SER A 213 16.33 -9.79 38.33
CA SER A 213 17.77 -9.92 38.57
C SER A 213 18.43 -10.94 37.62
N ALA A 214 19.76 -10.85 37.52
CA ALA A 214 20.68 -11.60 36.66
C ALA A 214 20.29 -13.06 36.27
N PRO A 215 19.68 -13.91 37.13
CA PRO A 215 19.28 -15.25 36.71
C PRO A 215 18.15 -15.31 35.66
N VAL A 216 17.31 -14.28 35.54
CA VAL A 216 16.08 -14.29 34.71
C VAL A 216 16.25 -13.53 33.37
N LEU A 217 17.23 -12.62 33.29
CA LEU A 217 17.73 -12.05 32.02
C LEU A 217 18.59 -13.04 31.20
N LEU A 218 18.74 -14.24 31.75
CA LEU A 218 19.52 -15.34 31.23
C LEU A 218 18.69 -16.63 31.33
N ASP A 219 17.54 -16.67 30.67
CA ASP A 219 16.89 -17.94 30.39
C ASP A 219 17.80 -18.73 29.43
N ASP A 220 18.47 -19.75 29.96
CA ASP A 220 19.61 -20.41 29.32
C ASP A 220 19.25 -21.21 28.07
N GLY A 221 17.98 -21.38 27.71
CA GLY A 221 17.59 -22.15 26.51
C GLY A 221 18.18 -23.57 26.45
N HIS A 222 18.78 -24.05 27.54
CA HIS A 222 19.57 -25.28 27.62
C HIS A 222 18.88 -26.35 28.47
N GLY A 223 17.57 -26.19 28.72
CA GLY A 223 16.68 -27.32 28.96
C GLY A 223 16.67 -28.35 27.81
N GLN A 224 17.28 -28.05 26.65
CA GLN A 224 17.47 -29.01 25.56
C GLN A 224 18.94 -29.41 25.45
N THR A 225 19.20 -30.68 25.76
CA THR A 225 20.52 -31.30 25.58
C THR A 225 20.91 -31.36 24.10
N VAL A 226 22.21 -31.33 23.82
CA VAL A 226 22.82 -31.48 22.48
C VAL A 226 22.26 -32.66 21.66
N ALA A 227 21.67 -33.66 22.31
CA ALA A 227 21.03 -34.81 21.69
C ALA A 227 19.71 -34.49 20.96
N GLU A 228 18.98 -33.43 21.34
CA GLU A 228 17.66 -33.08 20.76
C GLU A 228 17.76 -32.07 19.62
N ALA A 229 18.81 -31.22 19.62
CA ALA A 229 19.20 -30.39 18.48
C ALA A 229 19.62 -31.23 17.25
N LEU A 230 20.14 -32.45 17.48
CA LEU A 230 20.46 -33.43 16.43
C LEU A 230 19.21 -34.12 15.87
N SER A 231 18.07 -34.09 16.55
CA SER A 231 16.88 -34.87 16.17
C SER A 231 15.75 -34.06 15.55
N THR A 232 15.70 -32.72 15.72
CA THR A 232 14.52 -31.93 15.31
C THR A 232 14.79 -30.60 14.59
N GLY A 233 16.04 -30.14 14.44
CA GLY A 233 16.36 -28.84 13.83
C GLY A 233 16.96 -28.90 12.41
N PRO A 234 16.77 -27.87 11.56
CA PRO A 234 17.55 -27.71 10.33
C PRO A 234 19.04 -27.54 10.68
N SER A 235 19.88 -28.36 10.06
CA SER A 235 21.33 -28.42 10.32
C SER A 235 22.10 -27.11 10.09
N SER A 236 21.49 -26.10 9.45
CA SER A 236 22.07 -24.76 9.25
C SER A 236 22.19 -23.95 10.54
N ASP A 237 21.23 -24.07 11.46
CA ASP A 237 21.24 -23.32 12.71
C ASP A 237 22.28 -23.87 13.69
N PHE A 238 22.53 -25.18 13.64
CA PHE A 238 23.62 -25.82 14.35
C PHE A 238 25.00 -25.45 13.77
N ILE A 239 25.16 -25.24 12.46
CA ILE A 239 26.46 -24.81 11.90
C ILE A 239 26.78 -23.37 12.32
N ASN A 240 25.78 -22.48 12.35
CA ASN A 240 25.98 -21.12 12.86
C ASN A 240 26.26 -21.14 14.37
N ALA A 241 25.51 -21.89 15.18
CA ALA A 241 25.75 -22.04 16.62
C ALA A 241 27.08 -22.76 16.95
N ALA A 242 27.47 -23.77 16.18
CA ALA A 242 28.70 -24.53 16.35
C ALA A 242 29.95 -23.78 15.84
N SER A 243 29.78 -22.83 14.91
CA SER A 243 30.87 -21.92 14.51
C SER A 243 31.35 -21.04 15.67
N TYR A 244 30.53 -20.85 16.70
CA TYR A 244 30.89 -20.18 17.95
C TYR A 244 31.58 -21.09 18.98
N THR A 245 31.70 -22.41 18.76
CA THR A 245 32.15 -23.36 19.80
C THR A 245 33.31 -24.27 19.40
N SER A 246 34.01 -24.00 18.29
CA SER A 246 35.18 -24.81 17.94
C SER A 246 36.41 -24.50 18.84
N ALA A 247 37.07 -25.59 19.26
CA ALA A 247 38.10 -25.71 20.29
C ALA A 247 39.46 -25.02 20.02
N ALA A 248 39.46 -23.89 19.32
CA ALA A 248 40.63 -23.05 19.08
C ALA A 248 40.26 -21.56 19.16
N GLY A 249 40.04 -21.06 20.39
CA GLY A 249 40.22 -19.66 20.75
C GLY A 249 39.23 -18.60 20.25
N ALA A 250 38.14 -18.95 19.55
CA ALA A 250 37.22 -17.96 18.95
C ALA A 250 35.77 -17.98 19.48
N GLY A 251 35.51 -18.69 20.58
CA GLY A 251 34.18 -18.92 21.16
C GLY A 251 34.02 -18.56 22.63
N VAL A 252 34.76 -17.56 23.12
CA VAL A 252 35.19 -17.54 24.54
C VAL A 252 34.19 -16.89 25.51
N TYR A 253 33.03 -16.39 25.08
CA TYR A 253 32.17 -15.57 25.95
C TYR A 253 30.66 -15.89 25.93
N SER A 254 30.23 -17.05 25.40
CA SER A 254 28.82 -17.46 25.47
C SER A 254 28.41 -17.94 26.87
N ALA A 255 27.10 -17.86 27.14
CA ALA A 255 26.42 -17.96 28.43
C ALA A 255 26.81 -19.16 29.32
N TYR A 256 27.11 -18.90 30.60
CA TYR A 256 27.20 -19.93 31.64
C TYR A 256 26.56 -19.40 32.93
N VAL A 257 25.23 -19.48 33.01
CA VAL A 257 24.46 -19.23 34.25
C VAL A 257 24.93 -20.16 35.39
N GLY A 258 25.53 -21.31 35.06
CA GLY A 258 26.14 -22.23 36.02
C GLY A 258 27.42 -21.70 36.70
N ALA A 259 28.12 -20.72 36.12
CA ALA A 259 29.43 -20.27 36.62
C ALA A 259 29.34 -19.52 37.96
N VAL A 260 28.28 -18.73 38.20
CA VAL A 260 28.15 -17.93 39.43
C VAL A 260 27.82 -18.80 40.64
N VAL A 261 26.87 -19.75 40.49
CA VAL A 261 26.49 -20.67 41.57
C VAL A 261 27.65 -21.62 41.90
N ASP A 262 28.30 -22.17 40.86
CA ASP A 262 29.49 -23.00 41.04
C ASP A 262 30.64 -22.22 41.68
N LEU A 263 30.83 -20.94 41.33
CA LEU A 263 31.84 -20.07 41.94
C LEU A 263 31.58 -19.86 43.43
N VAL A 264 30.36 -19.50 43.82
CA VAL A 264 30.01 -19.28 45.23
C VAL A 264 30.22 -20.56 46.04
N HIS A 265 29.80 -21.71 45.49
CA HIS A 265 30.08 -23.00 46.11
C HIS A 265 31.58 -23.31 46.19
N LEU A 266 32.33 -23.12 45.10
CA LEU A 266 33.76 -23.39 45.01
C LEU A 266 34.54 -22.56 46.01
N VAL A 267 34.33 -21.24 46.05
CA VAL A 267 35.01 -20.34 46.99
C VAL A 267 34.56 -20.60 48.43
N GLY A 268 33.29 -20.93 48.64
CA GLY A 268 32.78 -21.35 49.95
C GLY A 268 33.44 -22.60 50.52
N THR A 269 33.88 -23.54 49.66
CA THR A 269 34.61 -24.75 50.11
C THR A 269 36.02 -24.46 50.63
N LEU A 270 36.55 -23.25 50.42
CA LEU A 270 37.87 -22.84 50.91
C LEU A 270 37.86 -22.43 52.39
N ARG A 271 36.69 -22.47 53.06
CA ARG A 271 36.55 -22.09 54.47
C ARG A 271 37.44 -22.92 55.40
N THR A 272 38.06 -22.23 56.35
CA THR A 272 38.83 -22.79 57.46
C THR A 272 38.32 -22.23 58.79
N ALA A 273 38.90 -22.65 59.91
CA ALA A 273 38.59 -22.07 61.22
C ALA A 273 39.08 -20.60 61.35
N GLN A 274 40.04 -20.18 60.52
CA GLN A 274 40.61 -18.83 60.56
C GLN A 274 39.99 -17.92 59.50
N TYR A 275 39.78 -18.44 58.29
CA TYR A 275 39.31 -17.65 57.14
C TYR A 275 38.11 -18.25 56.43
N GLN A 276 37.24 -17.39 55.95
CA GLN A 276 36.21 -17.67 54.96
C GLN A 276 36.55 -16.87 53.70
N TYR A 277 36.79 -17.57 52.60
CA TYR A 277 37.02 -16.91 51.32
C TYR A 277 35.67 -16.51 50.74
N ILE A 278 35.60 -15.31 50.19
CA ILE A 278 34.39 -14.78 49.53
C ILE A 278 34.77 -14.26 48.14
N PRO A 279 33.96 -14.54 47.11
CA PRO A 279 34.24 -14.07 45.75
C PRO A 279 34.01 -12.56 45.65
N GLY A 280 34.91 -11.85 44.94
CA GLY A 280 34.75 -10.46 44.56
C GLY A 280 34.68 -10.31 43.05
N LEU A 281 33.47 -10.08 42.51
CA LEU A 281 33.31 -9.79 41.09
C LEU A 281 33.88 -8.41 40.77
N SER A 282 34.60 -8.32 39.67
CA SER A 282 35.37 -7.15 39.31
C SER A 282 34.70 -6.34 38.20
N PHE A 283 34.58 -5.04 38.43
CA PHE A 283 34.01 -4.05 37.51
C PHE A 283 35.09 -3.00 37.26
N PRO A 284 35.94 -3.22 36.25
CA PRO A 284 37.00 -2.30 35.93
C PRO A 284 36.41 -1.07 35.23
N ASP A 285 36.80 0.11 35.71
CA ASP A 285 36.48 1.42 35.14
C ASP A 285 37.75 2.28 35.17
N GLY A 286 38.33 2.51 33.99
CA GLY A 286 39.68 3.02 33.85
C GLY A 286 40.66 2.20 34.72
N GLU A 287 41.42 2.89 35.57
CA GLU A 287 42.36 2.25 36.49
C GLU A 287 41.70 1.59 37.71
N SER A 288 40.43 1.88 37.99
CA SER A 288 39.76 1.41 39.21
C SER A 288 39.08 0.07 38.97
N LEU A 289 39.47 -0.94 39.74
CA LEU A 289 38.79 -2.22 39.88
C LEU A 289 37.80 -2.12 41.05
N SER A 290 36.53 -1.83 40.74
CA SER A 290 35.47 -1.83 41.75
C SER A 290 35.00 -3.26 41.98
N LEU A 291 34.78 -3.64 43.25
CA LEU A 291 34.37 -5.00 43.59
C LEU A 291 32.90 -5.03 44.00
N ARG A 292 32.20 -6.11 43.62
CA ARG A 292 30.92 -6.48 44.24
C ARG A 292 31.05 -7.82 44.93
N LEU A 293 30.42 -7.92 46.09
CA LEU A 293 30.47 -9.08 46.97
C LEU A 293 29.06 -9.66 47.10
N ASN A 294 28.97 -10.97 47.32
CA ASN A 294 27.71 -11.67 47.61
C ASN A 294 27.50 -11.91 49.11
N THR A 295 28.51 -11.64 49.94
CA THR A 295 28.48 -11.85 51.38
C THR A 295 29.17 -10.67 52.08
N PRO A 296 28.62 -10.13 53.19
CA PRO A 296 29.29 -9.08 53.95
C PRO A 296 30.62 -9.58 54.54
N PRO A 297 31.72 -8.80 54.45
CA PRO A 297 32.98 -9.17 55.08
C PRO A 297 32.87 -9.26 56.61
N SER A 298 33.43 -10.32 57.19
CA SER A 298 33.60 -10.52 58.63
C SER A 298 35.02 -10.20 59.08
N PHE A 299 35.15 -9.44 60.18
CA PHE A 299 36.41 -9.23 60.91
C PHE A 299 36.56 -10.17 62.12
N HIS A 300 35.61 -11.09 62.30
CA HIS A 300 35.64 -12.13 63.34
C HIS A 300 35.86 -13.50 62.71
N LYS A 301 36.55 -14.39 63.43
CA LYS A 301 36.87 -15.73 62.95
C LYS A 301 35.59 -16.56 62.68
N PRO A 302 35.46 -17.18 61.48
CA PRO A 302 36.40 -17.12 60.37
C PRO A 302 36.32 -15.76 59.64
N GLU A 303 37.45 -15.08 59.53
CA GLU A 303 37.57 -13.75 58.92
C GLU A 303 37.43 -13.83 57.41
N SER A 304 36.87 -12.80 56.79
CA SER A 304 36.64 -12.79 55.35
C SER A 304 37.90 -12.46 54.56
N VAL A 305 38.22 -13.30 53.59
CA VAL A 305 39.26 -13.07 52.59
C VAL A 305 38.59 -12.88 51.24
N ILE A 306 38.64 -11.66 50.71
CA ILE A 306 38.06 -11.36 49.40
C ILE A 306 39.01 -11.90 48.33
N VAL A 307 38.52 -12.79 47.47
CA VAL A 307 39.26 -13.34 46.33
C VAL A 307 38.88 -12.57 45.07
N ILE A 308 39.88 -12.04 44.39
CA ILE A 308 39.71 -11.16 43.23
C ILE A 308 40.52 -11.76 42.09
N GLY A 309 39.84 -12.08 40.99
CA GLY A 309 40.52 -12.55 39.79
C GLY A 309 41.16 -11.38 39.04
N LEU A 310 42.34 -11.61 38.48
CA LEU A 310 42.97 -10.69 37.51
C LEU A 310 42.90 -11.30 36.11
N PRO A 311 43.10 -10.50 35.05
CA PRO A 311 43.09 -11.03 33.69
C PRO A 311 44.10 -12.16 33.52
N ALA A 312 43.66 -13.25 32.87
CA ALA A 312 44.49 -14.43 32.67
C ALA A 312 45.81 -14.11 31.96
N ILE A 313 46.88 -14.83 32.32
CA ILE A 313 48.22 -14.61 31.76
C ILE A 313 48.40 -15.48 30.52
N GLN A 314 48.02 -14.93 29.38
CA GLN A 314 48.11 -15.59 28.09
C GLN A 314 48.06 -14.55 26.96
N LYS A 315 48.32 -14.97 25.73
CA LYS A 315 48.10 -14.08 24.57
C LYS A 315 46.60 -13.76 24.45
N ALA A 316 46.29 -12.49 24.16
CA ALA A 316 44.90 -12.09 23.98
C ALA A 316 44.28 -12.79 22.77
N ALA A 317 43.06 -13.29 22.93
CA ALA A 317 42.23 -13.77 21.85
C ALA A 317 41.42 -12.58 21.29
N LEU A 318 41.63 -12.27 20.01
CA LEU A 318 40.91 -11.18 19.35
C LEU A 318 39.49 -11.64 18.99
N PRO A 319 38.43 -10.92 19.41
CA PRO A 319 37.07 -11.30 19.06
C PRO A 319 36.81 -11.06 17.56
N PRO A 320 36.08 -11.95 16.86
CA PRO A 320 35.75 -11.73 15.45
C PRO A 320 34.67 -10.64 15.34
N LEU A 321 35.02 -9.46 14.84
CA LEU A 321 34.04 -8.44 14.44
C LEU A 321 33.50 -8.73 13.05
N ARG A 322 32.18 -8.85 12.93
CA ARG A 322 31.50 -9.05 11.65
C ARG A 322 30.39 -8.04 11.47
N LEU A 323 30.15 -7.66 10.22
CA LEU A 323 28.93 -6.93 9.86
C LEU A 323 27.74 -7.87 10.02
N HIS A 324 26.62 -7.34 10.52
CA HIS A 324 25.37 -8.10 10.59
C HIS A 324 24.89 -8.55 9.21
N ASN A 325 25.10 -7.69 8.20
CA ASN A 325 24.90 -8.02 6.79
C ASN A 325 26.11 -7.52 5.97
N ALA A 326 26.83 -8.45 5.32
CA ALA A 326 28.02 -8.13 4.55
C ALA A 326 27.74 -7.27 3.31
N ASP A 327 26.52 -7.33 2.77
CA ASP A 327 26.09 -6.55 1.60
C ASP A 327 25.49 -5.19 1.98
N GLN A 328 25.37 -4.89 3.28
CA GLN A 328 24.82 -3.63 3.76
C GLN A 328 25.75 -2.47 3.42
N VAL A 329 25.17 -1.44 2.79
CA VAL A 329 25.83 -0.16 2.57
C VAL A 329 25.41 0.81 3.68
N ALA A 330 26.39 1.42 4.36
CA ALA A 330 26.13 2.41 5.40
C ALA A 330 26.17 3.83 4.80
N CYS A 331 25.32 4.74 5.29
CA CYS A 331 25.31 6.12 4.83
C CYS A 331 26.34 6.98 5.57
N LEU A 332 27.35 7.51 4.88
CA LEU A 332 28.34 8.42 5.46
C LEU A 332 27.80 9.85 5.66
N LEU A 333 26.73 10.22 4.95
CA LEU A 333 26.07 11.53 5.07
C LEU A 333 25.18 11.64 6.30
N GLN A 334 24.87 10.52 6.97
CA GLN A 334 24.10 10.51 8.19
C GLN A 334 24.97 11.02 9.36
N PRO A 335 24.53 12.02 10.15
CA PRO A 335 25.36 12.60 11.22
C PRO A 335 25.79 11.59 12.30
N LYS A 336 24.94 10.58 12.56
CA LYS A 336 25.22 9.48 13.49
C LYS A 336 25.27 8.17 12.73
N VAL A 337 26.33 7.97 11.94
CA VAL A 337 26.55 6.69 11.24
C VAL A 337 26.74 5.58 12.28
N ALA A 338 25.92 4.54 12.22
CA ALA A 338 26.04 3.36 13.08
C ALA A 338 26.36 2.13 12.22
N LEU A 339 27.57 1.59 12.36
CA LEU A 339 27.98 0.34 11.71
C LEU A 339 27.43 -0.83 12.54
N GLN A 340 26.41 -1.50 12.03
CA GLN A 340 25.79 -2.64 12.73
C GLN A 340 26.72 -3.85 12.71
N LEU A 341 27.13 -4.32 13.89
CA LEU A 341 28.08 -5.41 14.04
C LEU A 341 27.52 -6.53 14.92
N GLU A 342 28.02 -7.74 14.72
CA GLU A 342 27.67 -8.93 15.49
C GLU A 342 28.90 -9.73 15.93
N GLY A 343 28.69 -10.66 16.87
CA GLY A 343 29.68 -11.67 17.26
C GLY A 343 30.71 -11.25 18.33
N ALA A 344 30.63 -10.02 18.87
CA ALA A 344 31.62 -9.52 19.83
C ALA A 344 31.02 -8.74 21.02
N PRO A 345 30.27 -9.39 21.94
CA PRO A 345 29.60 -8.70 23.04
C PRO A 345 30.54 -7.94 23.98
N LEU A 346 31.79 -8.42 24.15
CA LEU A 346 32.78 -7.73 24.99
C LEU A 346 33.27 -6.41 24.42
N VAL A 347 33.17 -6.18 23.11
CA VAL A 347 33.46 -4.87 22.51
C VAL A 347 32.46 -3.82 23.01
N PHE A 348 31.24 -4.25 23.36
CA PHE A 348 30.15 -3.38 23.81
C PHE A 348 29.98 -3.32 25.33
N SER A 349 30.53 -4.29 26.07
CA SER A 349 30.40 -4.39 27.53
C SER A 349 31.66 -4.08 28.32
N SER A 350 32.82 -4.00 27.66
CA SER A 350 34.12 -3.71 28.30
C SER A 350 34.82 -2.51 27.62
N SER A 351 35.97 -2.11 28.15
CA SER A 351 36.85 -1.12 27.49
C SER A 351 38.02 -1.76 26.73
N PHE A 352 38.00 -3.08 26.48
CA PHE A 352 39.11 -3.77 25.83
C PHE A 352 39.35 -3.28 24.41
N ALA A 353 38.29 -3.02 23.65
CA ALA A 353 38.38 -2.37 22.36
C ALA A 353 38.45 -0.84 22.57
N HIS A 354 39.55 -0.22 22.17
CA HIS A 354 39.75 1.22 22.30
C HIS A 354 40.48 1.81 21.11
N ASP A 355 40.41 3.15 20.99
CA ASP A 355 40.95 3.93 19.87
C ASP A 355 40.49 3.40 18.50
N LEU A 356 39.23 2.97 18.43
CA LEU A 356 38.64 2.45 17.20
C LEU A 356 38.47 3.57 16.18
N VAL A 357 38.80 3.29 14.92
CA VAL A 357 38.67 4.22 13.80
C VAL A 357 38.17 3.49 12.55
N LEU A 358 37.41 4.21 11.74
CA LEU A 358 37.04 3.83 10.39
C LEU A 358 38.00 4.51 9.41
N HIS A 359 38.93 3.73 8.85
CA HIS A 359 39.83 4.19 7.79
C HIS A 359 39.12 4.11 6.44
N LEU A 360 38.65 5.24 5.94
CA LEU A 360 38.06 5.42 4.62
C LEU A 360 39.13 5.24 3.52
N ASN A 361 38.90 4.32 2.61
CA ASN A 361 39.72 4.12 1.42
C ASN A 361 39.34 5.14 0.33
N ARG A 362 39.60 6.42 0.59
CA ARG A 362 39.36 7.54 -0.34
C ARG A 362 40.53 8.49 -0.38
N THR A 363 40.56 9.31 -1.43
CA THR A 363 41.44 10.49 -1.51
C THR A 363 40.82 11.69 -0.78
N GLY A 364 41.61 12.50 -0.07
CA GLY A 364 41.15 13.72 0.62
C GLY A 364 41.61 13.86 2.08
N ASP A 365 41.19 14.94 2.74
CA ASP A 365 41.72 15.41 4.03
C ASP A 365 41.22 14.61 5.26
N THR A 366 40.13 13.86 5.14
CA THR A 366 39.57 13.06 6.24
C THR A 366 39.46 11.61 5.81
N THR A 367 40.46 10.82 6.19
CA THR A 367 40.51 9.37 5.97
C THR A 367 40.14 8.58 7.22
N ASP A 368 40.25 9.14 8.42
CA ASP A 368 40.05 8.40 9.67
C ASP A 368 38.90 9.02 10.46
N LEU A 369 37.84 8.26 10.71
CA LEU A 369 36.71 8.67 11.55
C LEU A 369 36.74 7.90 12.87
N PRO A 370 36.76 8.56 14.04
CA PRO A 370 36.74 7.85 15.32
C PRO A 370 35.42 7.12 15.53
N LEU A 371 35.51 5.89 16.03
CA LEU A 371 34.39 5.00 16.30
C LEU A 371 34.28 4.74 17.81
N HIS A 372 33.05 4.70 18.32
CA HIS A 372 32.76 4.29 19.69
C HIS A 372 31.80 3.08 19.69
N PRO A 373 32.04 2.04 20.49
CA PRO A 373 31.06 0.97 20.69
C PRO A 373 29.81 1.47 21.42
N ASP A 374 28.67 1.41 20.74
CA ASP A 374 27.39 1.75 21.33
C ASP A 374 26.46 0.51 21.32
N ALA A 375 26.25 -0.04 22.52
CA ALA A 375 25.37 -1.19 22.72
C ALA A 375 23.91 -0.86 22.38
N PHE A 376 23.48 0.38 22.60
CA PHE A 376 22.13 0.86 22.34
C PHE A 376 21.87 0.96 20.83
N GLU A 377 22.87 1.49 20.10
CA GLU A 377 22.81 1.55 18.65
C GLU A 377 23.25 0.27 17.94
N GLY A 378 23.57 -0.79 18.69
CA GLY A 378 23.88 -2.12 18.18
C GLY A 378 25.10 -2.17 17.26
N GLY A 379 26.09 -1.30 17.50
CA GLY A 379 27.16 -1.10 16.54
C GLY A 379 28.21 -0.08 16.93
N LEU A 380 29.15 0.17 16.01
CA LEU A 380 30.14 1.22 16.16
C LEU A 380 29.59 2.52 15.59
N ILE A 381 29.50 3.55 16.41
CA ILE A 381 29.01 4.87 16.01
C ILE A 381 30.17 5.82 15.72
N VAL A 382 30.04 6.64 14.68
CA VAL A 382 31.00 7.72 14.41
C VAL A 382 30.82 8.82 15.44
N SER A 383 31.90 9.21 16.12
CA SER A 383 31.88 10.24 17.17
C SER A 383 32.55 11.53 16.70
N GLU A 384 31.79 12.61 16.47
CA GLU A 384 32.38 13.88 15.98
C GLU A 384 33.28 14.61 17.01
N ASN A 385 33.33 14.17 18.28
CA ASN A 385 33.86 14.98 19.38
C ASN A 385 35.08 14.43 20.16
N ASP A 386 35.58 13.23 19.87
CA ASP A 386 36.73 12.70 20.62
C ASP A 386 38.05 13.01 19.91
N LYS A 387 38.73 14.06 20.39
CA LYS A 387 40.14 14.30 20.05
C LYS A 387 41.00 13.18 20.62
N ARG A 388 41.53 12.34 19.73
CA ARG A 388 42.51 11.27 19.99
C ARG A 388 43.57 11.67 21.02
N GLN A 389 43.77 10.86 22.05
CA GLN A 389 45.05 10.77 22.77
C GLN A 389 45.79 9.53 22.26
N PRO A 390 46.81 9.68 21.40
CA PRO A 390 47.52 8.52 20.88
C PRO A 390 48.30 7.84 22.00
N LEU A 391 48.02 6.55 22.21
CA LEU A 391 49.04 5.64 22.75
C LEU A 391 50.19 5.61 21.73
N LYS A 392 51.41 5.86 22.20
CA LYS A 392 52.60 5.80 21.34
C LYS A 392 52.67 4.38 20.76
N PRO A 393 52.76 4.22 19.43
CA PRO A 393 52.92 2.90 18.85
C PRO A 393 54.20 2.27 19.39
N ALA A 394 54.12 1.01 19.81
CA ALA A 394 55.32 0.18 19.88
C ALA A 394 56.01 0.20 18.51
N SER A 395 57.34 0.24 18.51
CA SER A 395 58.21 0.56 17.37
C SER A 395 58.11 -0.32 16.11
N ASP A 396 57.12 -1.20 16.02
CA ASP A 396 56.80 -1.96 14.82
C ASP A 396 55.50 -1.41 14.21
N LYS A 397 55.64 -0.46 13.28
CA LYS A 397 54.53 -0.13 12.37
C LYS A 397 54.15 -1.43 11.65
N PRO A 398 52.92 -1.94 11.77
CA PRO A 398 52.42 -2.91 10.82
C PRO A 398 52.52 -2.23 9.45
N LYS A 399 53.30 -2.82 8.55
CA LYS A 399 53.31 -2.42 7.15
C LYS A 399 51.85 -2.45 6.69
N PRO A 400 51.28 -1.36 6.16
CA PRO A 400 49.91 -1.38 5.67
C PRO A 400 49.82 -2.55 4.70
N GLU A 401 48.95 -3.49 5.06
CA GLU A 401 48.55 -4.56 4.18
C GLU A 401 48.12 -3.90 2.88
N LYS A 402 48.70 -4.30 1.75
CA LYS A 402 48.36 -3.74 0.45
C LYS A 402 46.88 -4.01 0.23
N THR A 403 46.03 -3.02 0.44
CA THR A 403 44.66 -3.05 -0.08
C THR A 403 44.78 -3.01 -1.59
N ASP A 404 44.46 -4.11 -2.27
CA ASP A 404 44.41 -4.20 -3.73
C ASP A 404 43.30 -3.33 -4.36
N ALA A 405 42.53 -2.60 -3.53
CA ALA A 405 41.46 -1.70 -3.95
C ALA A 405 41.97 -0.26 -4.15
N LYS A 406 41.87 0.23 -5.38
CA LYS A 406 42.14 1.63 -5.75
C LYS A 406 41.32 2.58 -4.85
N PRO A 407 41.93 3.63 -4.25
CA PRO A 407 41.20 4.61 -3.44
C PRO A 407 40.09 5.28 -4.25
N GLY A 408 38.93 5.46 -3.61
CA GLY A 408 37.80 6.18 -4.21
C GLY A 408 38.05 7.69 -4.36
N SER A 409 37.45 8.29 -5.37
CA SER A 409 37.31 9.74 -5.53
C SER A 409 36.25 10.27 -4.56
N PRO A 410 36.32 11.53 -4.08
CA PRO A 410 35.25 12.15 -3.28
C PRO A 410 33.89 12.22 -3.99
N THR A 411 33.86 12.04 -5.30
CA THR A 411 32.65 12.06 -6.14
C THR A 411 32.03 10.68 -6.37
N ASP A 412 32.72 9.61 -5.97
CA ASP A 412 32.21 8.25 -6.19
C ASP A 412 31.02 8.00 -5.26
N LEU A 413 29.98 7.33 -5.77
CA LEU A 413 28.76 7.04 -5.00
C LEU A 413 29.06 6.29 -3.72
N THR A 414 29.86 5.23 -3.84
CA THR A 414 30.29 4.39 -2.73
C THR A 414 31.81 4.29 -2.64
N ILE A 415 32.30 4.15 -1.41
CA ILE A 415 33.70 3.87 -1.06
C ILE A 415 33.75 2.72 -0.04
N THR A 416 34.94 2.17 0.19
CA THR A 416 35.15 1.20 1.27
C THR A 416 35.83 1.85 2.46
N GLY A 417 35.62 1.31 3.66
CA GLY A 417 36.36 1.69 4.86
C GLY A 417 36.72 0.47 5.69
N LYS A 418 37.90 0.45 6.32
CA LYS A 418 38.34 -0.63 7.21
C LYS A 418 38.29 -0.16 8.66
N VAL A 419 37.63 -0.92 9.52
CA VAL A 419 37.67 -0.68 10.97
C VAL A 419 39.01 -1.15 11.52
N SER A 420 39.67 -0.33 12.33
CA SER A 420 40.90 -0.69 13.05
C SER A 420 40.92 -0.08 14.45
N GLY A 421 41.80 -0.55 15.32
CA GLY A 421 42.08 0.03 16.64
C GLY A 421 42.95 -0.91 17.47
N TYR A 422 42.66 -1.00 18.77
CA TYR A 422 43.38 -1.88 19.70
C TYR A 422 42.45 -2.75 20.52
N TRP A 423 42.92 -3.95 20.86
CA TRP A 423 42.33 -4.87 21.82
C TRP A 423 43.33 -5.02 22.97
N GLY A 424 43.19 -4.16 23.96
CA GLY A 424 44.24 -3.89 24.93
C GLY A 424 45.56 -3.50 24.27
N PHE A 425 46.61 -4.29 24.48
CA PHE A 425 47.93 -3.97 23.90
C PHE A 425 48.10 -4.42 22.45
N ASP A 426 47.23 -5.29 21.96
CA ASP A 426 47.35 -5.89 20.63
C ASP A 426 46.58 -5.07 19.59
N ALA A 427 47.11 -4.96 18.37
CA ALA A 427 46.39 -4.31 17.27
C ALA A 427 45.13 -5.12 16.91
N PHE A 428 44.05 -4.40 16.57
CA PHE A 428 42.75 -4.99 16.33
C PHE A 428 42.19 -4.53 14.98
N ASP A 429 42.07 -5.46 14.05
CA ASP A 429 41.48 -5.23 12.73
C ASP A 429 40.04 -5.73 12.71
N GLY A 430 39.12 -4.86 12.28
CA GLY A 430 37.71 -5.15 12.10
C GLY A 430 37.32 -5.35 10.63
N PRO A 431 36.00 -5.40 10.33
CA PRO A 431 35.51 -5.63 8.99
C PRO A 431 35.79 -4.45 8.05
N THR A 432 35.78 -4.74 6.76
CA THR A 432 35.68 -3.72 5.71
C THR A 432 34.21 -3.48 5.42
N VAL A 433 33.80 -2.21 5.39
CA VAL A 433 32.42 -1.76 5.20
C VAL A 433 32.30 -0.97 3.91
N THR A 434 31.16 -1.10 3.22
CA THR A 434 30.83 -0.26 2.05
C THR A 434 30.01 0.94 2.51
N LEU A 435 30.38 2.13 2.07
CA LEU A 435 29.81 3.40 2.53
C LEU A 435 29.36 4.24 1.35
N GLN A 436 28.11 4.71 1.38
CA GLN A 436 27.63 5.73 0.44
C GLN A 436 28.06 7.11 0.94
N GLN A 437 28.81 7.87 0.12
CA GLN A 437 29.35 9.19 0.52
C GLN A 437 28.75 10.37 -0.25
N VAL A 438 27.98 10.13 -1.31
CA VAL A 438 27.23 11.16 -2.04
C VAL A 438 25.78 10.71 -2.24
N ARG A 439 24.88 11.66 -2.54
CA ARG A 439 23.46 11.36 -2.74
C ARG A 439 23.24 10.45 -3.94
N GLY A 440 22.30 9.52 -3.80
CA GLY A 440 21.79 8.70 -4.88
C GLY A 440 20.89 9.49 -5.84
N LYS A 441 20.68 8.93 -7.03
CA LYS A 441 19.96 9.48 -8.18
C LYS A 441 19.20 8.37 -8.91
N ASP A 442 18.61 8.72 -10.05
CA ASP A 442 17.94 7.80 -10.99
C ASP A 442 16.76 7.02 -10.38
N TRP A 443 16.07 7.67 -9.44
CA TRP A 443 14.88 7.15 -8.77
C TRP A 443 13.73 6.86 -9.75
N LYS A 444 13.21 5.63 -9.73
CA LYS A 444 12.08 5.19 -10.55
C LYS A 444 11.25 4.11 -9.88
N ILE A 445 9.95 4.13 -10.11
CA ILE A 445 9.05 3.06 -9.71
C ILE A 445 9.23 1.88 -10.68
N VAL A 446 9.38 0.68 -10.15
CA VAL A 446 9.55 -0.56 -10.91
C VAL A 446 8.33 -1.46 -10.71
N GLY A 447 7.83 -2.04 -11.81
CA GLY A 447 6.61 -2.88 -11.82
C GLY A 447 5.41 -2.17 -12.45
N ASN A 448 4.36 -2.95 -12.75
CA ASN A 448 3.11 -2.47 -13.38
C ASN A 448 1.99 -2.22 -12.36
N THR A 449 2.33 -1.84 -11.12
CA THR A 449 1.33 -1.66 -10.07
C THR A 449 0.50 -0.39 -10.33
N GLN A 450 -0.79 -0.57 -10.63
CA GLN A 450 -1.73 0.55 -10.66
C GLN A 450 -2.10 0.93 -9.23
N LEU A 451 -1.85 2.19 -8.87
CA LEU A 451 -2.16 2.70 -7.55
C LEU A 451 -3.64 3.07 -7.46
N LEU A 452 -4.33 2.54 -6.46
CA LEU A 452 -5.75 2.76 -6.27
C LEU A 452 -5.99 3.60 -5.01
N ALA A 453 -6.60 4.77 -5.17
CA ALA A 453 -7.03 5.62 -4.07
C ALA A 453 -8.12 4.93 -3.24
N GLY A 454 -8.08 5.12 -1.92
CA GLY A 454 -9.00 4.48 -0.97
C GLY A 454 -8.48 3.18 -0.35
N GLN A 455 -7.30 2.69 -0.75
CA GLN A 455 -6.67 1.50 -0.15
C GLN A 455 -5.15 1.66 0.00
N ASP A 456 -4.52 0.78 0.78
CA ASP A 456 -3.06 0.74 0.88
C ASP A 456 -2.48 0.06 -0.36
N ASN A 457 -1.34 0.55 -0.83
CA ASN A 457 -0.69 0.04 -2.04
C ASN A 457 0.79 -0.24 -1.76
N HIS A 458 1.34 -1.25 -2.44
CA HIS A 458 2.76 -1.61 -2.36
C HIS A 458 3.48 -1.23 -3.66
N LEU A 459 4.60 -0.53 -3.54
CA LEU A 459 5.43 -0.14 -4.68
C LEU A 459 6.87 -0.60 -4.49
N THR A 460 7.58 -0.76 -5.59
CA THR A 460 9.03 -0.94 -5.58
C THR A 460 9.67 0.28 -6.20
N LEU A 461 10.56 0.93 -5.44
CA LEU A 461 11.35 2.08 -5.87
C LEU A 461 12.80 1.64 -6.09
N LYS A 462 13.41 2.02 -7.21
CA LYS A 462 14.80 1.73 -7.53
C LYS A 462 15.57 3.01 -7.76
N GLY A 463 16.77 3.14 -7.20
CA GLY A 463 17.68 4.28 -7.37
C GLY A 463 19.06 3.92 -6.85
N ASP A 464 20.12 4.49 -7.41
CA ASP A 464 21.50 3.98 -7.25
C ASP A 464 22.13 4.11 -5.84
N GLY A 465 21.49 4.84 -4.92
CA GLY A 465 22.02 5.13 -3.58
C GLY A 465 20.94 5.18 -2.51
N ASP A 466 20.40 4.00 -2.18
CA ASP A 466 19.32 3.78 -1.22
C ASP A 466 19.74 3.85 0.26
N ALA A 467 21.02 3.65 0.56
CA ALA A 467 21.53 3.67 1.94
C ALA A 467 21.36 5.04 2.63
N CYS A 468 21.42 6.15 1.87
CA CYS A 468 21.30 7.51 2.41
C CYS A 468 19.88 8.10 2.37
N VAL A 469 18.85 7.31 2.07
CA VAL A 469 17.46 7.80 2.14
C VAL A 469 17.07 8.04 3.60
N GLN A 470 16.72 9.29 3.90
CA GLN A 470 16.29 9.73 5.22
C GLN A 470 14.78 9.55 5.41
N HIS A 471 14.00 9.95 4.40
CA HIS A 471 12.55 9.99 4.48
C HIS A 471 11.94 9.94 3.08
N ILE A 472 10.80 9.26 2.95
CA ILE A 472 10.00 9.24 1.73
C ILE A 472 8.59 9.70 2.10
N ALA A 473 8.07 10.65 1.34
CA ALA A 473 6.70 11.12 1.48
C ALA A 473 5.96 11.10 0.16
N LEU A 474 4.65 10.90 0.25
CA LEU A 474 3.72 11.11 -0.84
C LEU A 474 3.32 12.60 -0.86
N ALA A 475 3.87 13.34 -1.82
CA ALA A 475 3.61 14.76 -1.99
C ALA A 475 2.52 15.03 -3.04
N SER A 476 1.72 16.08 -2.79
CA SER A 476 0.69 16.61 -3.70
C SER A 476 0.69 18.13 -3.66
N GLU A 477 0.33 18.80 -4.77
CA GLU A 477 0.20 20.26 -4.77
C GLU A 477 -0.95 20.77 -3.89
N LYS A 478 -1.94 19.91 -3.58
CA LYS A 478 -3.21 20.30 -2.93
C LYS A 478 -3.38 19.76 -1.50
N ALA A 479 -2.55 18.80 -1.09
CA ALA A 479 -2.68 18.10 0.18
C ALA A 479 -1.37 18.15 0.98
N LYS A 480 -1.44 17.90 2.28
CA LYS A 480 -0.25 17.69 3.10
C LYS A 480 0.44 16.40 2.68
N ASP A 481 1.75 16.41 2.74
CA ASP A 481 2.57 15.23 2.51
C ASP A 481 2.20 14.10 3.48
N VAL A 482 2.14 12.89 2.96
CA VAL A 482 1.82 11.68 3.74
C VAL A 482 3.07 10.81 3.81
N ASP A 483 3.47 10.43 5.02
CA ASP A 483 4.65 9.58 5.22
C ASP A 483 4.47 8.21 4.57
N VAL A 484 5.51 7.75 3.86
CA VAL A 484 5.56 6.44 3.22
C VAL A 484 6.53 5.56 4.01
N THR A 485 6.05 4.40 4.46
CA THR A 485 6.92 3.42 5.12
C THR A 485 7.71 2.66 4.06
N TYR A 486 8.99 2.41 4.29
CA TYR A 486 9.83 1.66 3.35
C TYR A 486 10.80 0.72 4.07
N LYS A 487 11.25 -0.30 3.34
CA LYS A 487 12.33 -1.22 3.73
C LYS A 487 13.18 -1.57 2.52
N ALA A 488 14.44 -1.95 2.74
CA ALA A 488 15.26 -2.54 1.69
C ALA A 488 14.56 -3.78 1.11
N ALA A 489 14.70 -4.00 -0.20
CA ALA A 489 14.14 -5.19 -0.82
C ALA A 489 14.92 -6.46 -0.39
N ASP A 490 14.24 -7.60 -0.39
CA ASP A 490 14.83 -8.90 -0.04
C ASP A 490 15.19 -9.67 -1.33
N GLY A 491 16.34 -10.35 -1.37
CA GLY A 491 16.75 -11.25 -2.46
C GLY A 491 17.95 -10.78 -3.30
N LYS A 492 18.43 -11.63 -4.21
CA LYS A 492 19.69 -11.40 -4.97
C LYS A 492 19.64 -10.22 -5.96
N ASP A 493 18.46 -9.81 -6.39
CA ASP A 493 18.25 -8.68 -7.31
C ASP A 493 17.81 -7.39 -6.60
N ALA A 494 17.85 -7.37 -5.26
CA ALA A 494 17.35 -6.29 -4.41
C ALA A 494 18.29 -5.11 -4.23
N LYS A 495 19.48 -5.14 -4.85
CA LYS A 495 20.44 -4.05 -4.76
C LYS A 495 19.80 -2.74 -5.24
N ASP A 496 20.03 -1.66 -4.49
CA ASP A 496 19.60 -0.30 -4.87
C ASP A 496 18.05 -0.19 -5.00
N THR A 497 17.31 -0.99 -4.21
CA THR A 497 15.87 -1.18 -4.36
C THR A 497 15.14 -1.17 -3.00
N LEU A 498 14.07 -0.39 -2.91
CA LEU A 498 13.23 -0.21 -1.74
C LEU A 498 11.80 -0.72 -2.00
N ASN A 499 11.24 -1.45 -1.04
CA ASN A 499 9.82 -1.80 -0.99
C ASN A 499 9.07 -0.77 -0.14
N LEU A 500 8.08 -0.13 -0.73
CA LEU A 500 7.32 0.98 -0.16
C LEU A 500 5.89 0.54 0.14
N ASP A 501 5.41 0.89 1.32
CA ASP A 501 4.01 0.81 1.73
C ASP A 501 3.41 2.21 1.64
N VAL A 502 2.64 2.47 0.59
CA VAL A 502 2.07 3.78 0.28
C VAL A 502 0.61 3.85 0.78
N PRO A 503 0.33 4.64 1.84
CA PRO A 503 -1.00 4.74 2.41
C PRO A 503 -1.91 5.64 1.56
N LEU A 504 -2.72 5.06 0.67
CA LEU A 504 -3.66 5.82 -0.17
C LEU A 504 -5.11 5.78 0.32
N LYS A 505 -5.39 5.24 1.52
CA LYS A 505 -6.74 5.13 2.11
C LYS A 505 -7.51 6.44 2.20
N THR A 506 -6.83 7.54 2.53
CA THR A 506 -7.45 8.87 2.71
C THR A 506 -7.15 9.81 1.53
N VAL A 507 -6.48 9.30 0.50
CA VAL A 507 -5.95 10.07 -0.62
C VAL A 507 -6.98 10.08 -1.76
N GLN A 508 -7.19 11.25 -2.36
CA GLN A 508 -8.11 11.40 -3.50
C GLN A 508 -7.45 10.94 -4.81
N PRO A 509 -8.21 10.44 -5.81
CA PRO A 509 -7.64 10.17 -7.13
C PRO A 509 -6.98 11.42 -7.74
N GLY A 510 -5.82 11.26 -8.38
CA GLY A 510 -5.08 12.37 -8.97
C GLY A 510 -3.57 12.13 -9.14
N GLY A 511 -2.87 13.19 -9.54
CA GLY A 511 -1.41 13.20 -9.68
C GLY A 511 -0.71 13.52 -8.35
N TYR A 512 0.33 12.75 -8.06
CA TYR A 512 1.16 12.82 -6.87
C TYR A 512 2.63 12.64 -7.24
N SER A 513 3.53 12.80 -6.28
CA SER A 513 4.93 12.43 -6.43
C SER A 513 5.48 11.82 -5.15
N LEU A 514 6.36 10.81 -5.27
CA LEU A 514 7.19 10.37 -4.15
C LEU A 514 8.31 11.38 -4.00
N ALA A 515 8.30 12.11 -2.88
CA ALA A 515 9.36 13.00 -2.46
C ALA A 515 10.38 12.23 -1.62
N ILE A 516 11.61 12.15 -2.11
CA ILE A 516 12.69 11.37 -1.51
C ILE A 516 13.69 12.36 -0.93
N LEU A 517 13.76 12.41 0.40
CA LEU A 517 14.73 13.20 1.15
C LEU A 517 15.92 12.30 1.51
N GLN A 518 17.13 12.76 1.20
CA GLN A 518 18.37 12.05 1.50
C GLN A 518 19.21 12.82 2.53
N TYR A 519 19.94 12.11 3.38
CA TYR A 519 20.87 12.74 4.33
C TYR A 519 21.91 13.60 3.61
N GLY A 520 22.27 14.74 4.22
CA GLY A 520 23.26 15.69 3.67
C GLY A 520 22.71 16.66 2.61
N ASP A 521 21.45 16.52 2.21
CA ASP A 521 20.78 17.42 1.27
C ASP A 521 19.52 18.04 1.91
N LYS A 522 19.12 19.22 1.43
CA LYS A 522 17.85 19.86 1.79
C LYS A 522 16.79 19.69 0.70
N ASP A 523 17.23 19.41 -0.52
CA ASP A 523 16.34 19.23 -1.66
C ASP A 523 15.80 17.79 -1.71
N GLN A 524 14.58 17.64 -2.22
CA GLN A 524 13.91 16.36 -2.38
C GLN A 524 13.86 15.96 -3.86
N ASP A 525 14.28 14.74 -4.17
CA ASP A 525 14.06 14.17 -5.50
C ASP A 525 12.58 13.76 -5.63
N LYS A 526 11.93 14.07 -6.76
CA LYS A 526 10.50 13.80 -6.98
C LYS A 526 10.29 12.78 -8.09
N VAL A 527 9.63 11.66 -7.76
CA VAL A 527 9.22 10.64 -8.73
C VAL A 527 7.71 10.72 -8.95
N PRO A 528 7.22 11.03 -10.16
CA PRO A 528 5.79 11.19 -10.41
C PRO A 528 5.03 9.87 -10.27
N LEU A 529 3.80 9.94 -9.75
CA LEU A 529 2.88 8.83 -9.62
C LEU A 529 1.42 9.28 -9.80
N THR A 530 0.53 8.35 -10.14
CA THR A 530 -0.90 8.63 -10.31
C THR A 530 -1.71 7.66 -9.48
N ALA A 531 -2.60 8.17 -8.61
CA ALA A 531 -3.57 7.38 -7.87
C ALA A 531 -4.92 7.39 -8.63
N TYR A 532 -5.40 6.21 -9.02
CA TYR A 532 -6.63 6.01 -9.79
C TYR A 532 -7.84 5.73 -8.89
N ASN A 533 -9.05 5.93 -9.42
CA ASN A 533 -10.29 5.66 -8.69
C ASN A 533 -10.51 4.14 -8.51
N ALA A 534 -10.60 3.68 -7.26
CA ALA A 534 -10.88 2.28 -6.93
C ALA A 534 -12.36 1.87 -7.10
N GLY A 535 -13.27 2.83 -7.23
CA GLY A 535 -14.73 2.59 -7.22
C GLY A 535 -15.34 2.14 -8.55
N ILE A 536 -14.54 1.73 -9.54
CA ILE A 536 -15.04 1.34 -10.87
C ILE A 536 -14.84 -0.16 -11.07
N LYS A 537 -15.94 -0.90 -11.23
CA LYS A 537 -15.95 -2.34 -11.47
C LYS A 537 -16.81 -2.64 -12.69
N LEU A 538 -16.26 -3.36 -13.66
CA LEU A 538 -16.97 -3.75 -14.88
C LEU A 538 -17.44 -5.20 -14.73
N GLU A 539 -18.71 -5.47 -15.02
CA GLU A 539 -19.27 -6.83 -14.91
C GLU A 539 -19.46 -7.47 -16.29
N ASN A 540 -20.26 -6.88 -17.17
CA ASN A 540 -20.52 -7.42 -18.51
C ASN A 540 -20.97 -6.32 -19.49
N LEU A 541 -20.71 -6.55 -20.78
CA LEU A 541 -21.26 -5.78 -21.89
C LEU A 541 -22.23 -6.65 -22.68
N LYS A 542 -23.53 -6.36 -22.61
CA LYS A 542 -24.57 -7.06 -23.37
C LYS A 542 -24.82 -6.40 -24.72
N ILE A 543 -24.84 -7.19 -25.79
CA ILE A 543 -25.12 -6.73 -27.16
C ILE A 543 -25.77 -7.84 -27.97
N HIS A 544 -26.77 -7.51 -28.80
CA HIS A 544 -27.33 -8.48 -29.75
C HIS A 544 -26.56 -8.44 -31.07
N GLY A 545 -26.42 -9.58 -31.73
CA GLY A 545 -25.77 -9.65 -33.04
C GLY A 545 -26.42 -8.72 -34.08
N GLY A 546 -25.64 -7.80 -34.63
CA GLY A 546 -26.06 -6.82 -35.65
C GLY A 546 -26.55 -5.49 -35.08
N ASP A 547 -26.68 -5.36 -33.76
CA ASP A 547 -27.12 -4.11 -33.12
C ASP A 547 -26.00 -3.07 -33.04
N ASN A 548 -26.39 -1.80 -33.11
CA ASN A 548 -25.52 -0.65 -32.82
C ASN A 548 -25.74 -0.07 -31.41
N THR A 549 -26.41 -0.82 -30.54
CA THR A 549 -26.66 -0.45 -29.14
C THR A 549 -26.19 -1.56 -28.22
N ALA A 550 -25.62 -1.20 -27.07
CA ALA A 550 -25.15 -2.15 -26.06
C ALA A 550 -25.46 -1.65 -24.65
N ILE A 551 -25.45 -2.54 -23.66
CA ILE A 551 -25.66 -2.21 -22.25
C ILE A 551 -24.45 -2.70 -21.46
N LEU A 552 -23.75 -1.77 -20.80
CA LEU A 552 -22.65 -2.06 -19.88
C LEU A 552 -23.17 -2.09 -18.44
N THR A 553 -22.87 -3.14 -17.69
CA THR A 553 -23.22 -3.27 -16.27
C THR A 553 -21.99 -3.32 -15.36
N GLY A 554 -22.13 -2.83 -14.12
CA GLY A 554 -21.04 -2.74 -13.16
C GLY A 554 -21.29 -1.82 -11.97
N GLU A 555 -20.23 -1.20 -11.45
CA GLU A 555 -20.25 -0.17 -10.40
C GLU A 555 -19.35 1.00 -10.82
N GLY A 556 -19.74 2.24 -10.49
CA GLY A 556 -18.97 3.44 -10.81
C GLY A 556 -18.99 3.83 -12.29
N LEU A 557 -20.00 3.41 -13.06
CA LEU A 557 -20.00 3.53 -14.52
C LEU A 557 -20.17 4.96 -15.06
N LYS A 558 -20.46 5.94 -14.21
CA LYS A 558 -20.54 7.37 -14.57
C LYS A 558 -19.25 7.94 -15.20
N ASP A 559 -18.13 7.25 -14.99
CA ASP A 559 -16.81 7.65 -15.50
C ASP A 559 -16.44 6.98 -16.83
N VAL A 560 -17.34 6.20 -17.42
CA VAL A 560 -17.15 5.59 -18.76
C VAL A 560 -17.28 6.65 -19.84
N VAL A 561 -16.28 6.73 -20.72
CA VAL A 561 -16.23 7.64 -21.88
C VAL A 561 -16.67 6.91 -23.14
N SER A 562 -16.14 5.71 -23.36
CA SER A 562 -16.48 4.89 -24.52
C SER A 562 -16.16 3.41 -24.30
N VAL A 563 -16.75 2.55 -25.12
CA VAL A 563 -16.41 1.13 -25.19
C VAL A 563 -16.10 0.78 -26.64
N ASP A 564 -14.95 0.17 -26.89
CA ASP A 564 -14.54 -0.28 -28.22
C ASP A 564 -14.88 -1.77 -28.37
N VAL A 565 -15.71 -2.09 -29.38
CA VAL A 565 -16.17 -3.45 -29.74
C VAL A 565 -16.03 -3.62 -31.25
N ASP A 566 -15.32 -4.64 -31.73
CA ASP A 566 -15.15 -4.92 -33.17
C ASP A 566 -14.80 -3.68 -34.03
N LYS A 567 -13.88 -2.85 -33.53
CA LYS A 567 -13.43 -1.57 -34.15
C LYS A 567 -14.51 -0.49 -34.25
N GLN A 568 -15.65 -0.66 -33.59
CA GLN A 568 -16.66 0.37 -33.40
C GLN A 568 -16.59 0.93 -31.98
N THR A 569 -16.69 2.25 -31.90
CA THR A 569 -16.70 2.97 -30.63
C THR A 569 -18.15 3.24 -30.23
N PHE A 570 -18.55 2.64 -29.13
CA PHE A 570 -19.82 2.81 -28.45
C PHE A 570 -19.71 3.94 -27.43
N THR A 571 -20.64 4.90 -27.46
CA THR A 571 -20.67 6.06 -26.57
C THR A 571 -21.97 6.10 -25.73
N PRO A 572 -21.94 6.59 -24.48
CA PRO A 572 -23.13 6.66 -23.63
C PRO A 572 -24.24 7.55 -24.20
N THR A 573 -25.51 7.11 -24.14
CA THR A 573 -26.67 7.81 -24.74
C THR A 573 -27.43 8.77 -23.81
N GLY A 574 -27.03 8.91 -22.54
CA GLY A 574 -27.52 9.93 -21.61
C GLY A 574 -28.89 9.66 -20.96
N ASP A 575 -29.86 9.12 -21.70
CA ASP A 575 -31.27 9.10 -21.27
C ASP A 575 -31.66 7.98 -20.28
N SER A 576 -30.78 6.99 -20.04
CA SER A 576 -31.04 5.90 -19.07
C SER A 576 -29.79 5.37 -18.37
N ASN A 577 -28.78 6.23 -18.21
CA ASN A 577 -27.53 5.86 -17.54
C ASN A 577 -27.61 6.09 -16.03
N ASP A 578 -27.20 5.10 -15.24
CA ASP A 578 -26.97 5.24 -13.81
C ASP A 578 -25.55 4.76 -13.44
N ASP A 579 -25.24 4.68 -12.13
CA ASP A 579 -23.91 4.28 -11.66
C ASP A 579 -23.62 2.79 -11.86
N LYS A 580 -24.63 1.98 -12.24
CA LYS A 580 -24.56 0.53 -12.40
C LYS A 580 -24.82 0.03 -13.82
N THR A 581 -25.53 0.81 -14.63
CA THR A 581 -25.96 0.45 -15.98
C THR A 581 -25.77 1.65 -16.90
N VAL A 582 -25.03 1.46 -17.99
CA VAL A 582 -24.83 2.47 -19.02
C VAL A 582 -25.28 1.92 -20.37
N HIS A 583 -26.20 2.64 -21.00
CA HIS A 583 -26.63 2.39 -22.36
C HIS A 583 -25.70 3.09 -23.33
N LEU A 584 -25.27 2.33 -24.33
CA LEU A 584 -24.26 2.75 -25.28
C LEU A 584 -24.78 2.64 -26.71
N GLN A 585 -24.33 3.53 -27.58
CA GLN A 585 -24.67 3.51 -29.00
C GLN A 585 -23.45 3.78 -29.87
N ALA A 586 -23.39 3.08 -31.01
CA ALA A 586 -22.39 3.22 -32.06
C ALA A 586 -23.03 3.67 -33.38
N LYS A 587 -22.19 4.09 -34.33
CA LYS A 587 -22.62 4.51 -35.67
C LYS A 587 -23.09 3.35 -36.55
N SER A 588 -22.61 2.14 -36.28
CA SER A 588 -22.90 0.94 -37.08
C SER A 588 -23.00 -0.27 -36.16
N GLY A 589 -23.80 -1.25 -36.58
CA GLY A 589 -23.99 -2.47 -35.82
C GLY A 589 -22.79 -3.41 -35.89
N VAL A 590 -22.65 -4.25 -34.87
CA VAL A 590 -21.57 -5.25 -34.76
C VAL A 590 -22.15 -6.59 -34.32
N SER A 591 -21.43 -7.69 -34.60
CA SER A 591 -21.80 -9.04 -34.19
C SER A 591 -20.59 -9.73 -33.54
N PRO A 592 -20.19 -9.30 -32.33
CA PRO A 592 -19.05 -9.89 -31.64
C PRO A 592 -19.36 -11.32 -31.19
N ASP A 593 -18.31 -12.11 -31.00
CA ASP A 593 -18.43 -13.45 -30.41
C ASP A 593 -18.74 -13.37 -28.91
N ASP A 594 -19.53 -14.33 -28.40
CA ASP A 594 -19.82 -14.45 -26.97
C ASP A 594 -18.54 -14.76 -26.17
N GLY A 595 -18.32 -14.04 -25.08
CA GLY A 595 -17.12 -14.14 -24.25
C GLY A 595 -15.89 -13.41 -24.79
N ALA A 596 -15.99 -12.68 -25.90
CA ALA A 596 -14.90 -11.83 -26.38
C ALA A 596 -14.66 -10.61 -25.45
N ASP A 597 -13.45 -10.05 -25.50
CA ASP A 597 -13.07 -8.86 -24.72
C ASP A 597 -13.43 -7.56 -25.46
N ALA A 598 -14.14 -6.66 -24.79
CA ALA A 598 -14.30 -5.25 -25.19
C ALA A 598 -13.37 -4.34 -24.37
N THR A 599 -12.96 -3.21 -24.94
CA THR A 599 -12.09 -2.24 -24.23
C THR A 599 -12.88 -1.01 -23.79
N VAL A 600 -13.04 -0.82 -22.48
CA VAL A 600 -13.68 0.36 -21.87
C VAL A 600 -12.65 1.44 -21.61
N LYS A 601 -12.92 2.67 -22.06
CA LYS A 601 -12.13 3.88 -21.76
C LYS A 601 -12.82 4.71 -20.69
N LEU A 602 -12.07 5.09 -19.67
CA LEU A 602 -12.56 5.87 -18.53
C LEU A 602 -12.09 7.33 -18.60
N LYS A 603 -12.79 8.23 -17.89
CA LYS A 603 -12.46 9.67 -17.80
C LYS A 603 -11.08 9.93 -17.19
N ASP A 604 -10.59 9.01 -16.36
CA ASP A 604 -9.25 9.06 -15.74
C ASP A 604 -8.12 8.57 -16.66
N GLY A 605 -8.45 8.19 -17.91
CA GLY A 605 -7.49 7.75 -18.93
C GLY A 605 -7.19 6.25 -18.92
N ARG A 606 -7.69 5.48 -17.94
CA ARG A 606 -7.52 4.02 -17.92
C ARG A 606 -8.31 3.34 -19.03
N THR A 607 -7.77 2.21 -19.48
CA THR A 607 -8.46 1.24 -20.33
C THR A 607 -8.65 -0.07 -19.58
N MET A 608 -9.87 -0.60 -19.53
CA MET A 608 -10.20 -1.84 -18.83
C MET A 608 -10.90 -2.82 -19.77
N PRO A 609 -10.56 -4.12 -19.73
CA PRO A 609 -11.30 -5.13 -20.47
C PRO A 609 -12.66 -5.40 -19.79
N VAL A 610 -13.67 -5.77 -20.59
CA VAL A 610 -14.95 -6.30 -20.11
C VAL A 610 -15.40 -7.41 -21.04
N ASN A 611 -15.95 -8.49 -20.47
CA ASN A 611 -16.49 -9.59 -21.24
C ASN A 611 -17.77 -9.18 -21.96
N ILE A 612 -17.89 -9.61 -23.21
CA ILE A 612 -19.09 -9.44 -24.02
C ILE A 612 -20.02 -10.63 -23.78
N ALA A 613 -21.27 -10.35 -23.45
CA ALA A 613 -22.37 -11.29 -23.50
C ALA A 613 -23.13 -11.07 -24.80
N ALA A 614 -22.80 -11.87 -25.83
CA ALA A 614 -23.39 -11.72 -27.16
C ALA A 614 -24.71 -12.49 -27.24
N GLU A 615 -25.80 -11.76 -27.44
CA GLU A 615 -27.15 -12.31 -27.56
C GLU A 615 -27.54 -12.49 -29.03
N ALA A 616 -28.50 -13.38 -29.28
CA ALA A 616 -28.99 -13.66 -30.63
C ALA A 616 -29.48 -12.37 -31.32
N ALA A 617 -29.26 -12.28 -32.63
CA ALA A 617 -29.71 -11.17 -33.45
C ALA A 617 -31.23 -10.96 -33.29
N ARG A 618 -31.64 -9.70 -33.19
CA ARG A 618 -33.06 -9.37 -32.99
C ARG A 618 -33.88 -9.75 -34.24
N PRO A 619 -35.12 -10.25 -34.04
CA PRO A 619 -35.98 -10.57 -35.17
C PRO A 619 -36.33 -9.30 -35.98
N GLY A 620 -36.36 -9.44 -37.30
CA GLY A 620 -36.78 -8.39 -38.23
C GLY A 620 -38.06 -8.74 -38.97
N LEU A 621 -38.85 -7.73 -39.35
CA LEU A 621 -40.06 -7.88 -40.18
C LEU A 621 -39.95 -7.05 -41.45
N ASN A 622 -40.37 -7.65 -42.57
CA ASN A 622 -40.61 -6.95 -43.82
C ASN A 622 -42.12 -6.95 -44.14
N LEU A 623 -42.69 -5.78 -44.42
CA LEU A 623 -44.07 -5.66 -44.89
C LEU A 623 -44.15 -6.03 -46.38
N LEU A 624 -44.84 -7.11 -46.72
CA LEU A 624 -45.00 -7.57 -48.10
C LEU A 624 -46.23 -6.97 -48.77
N SER A 625 -47.35 -6.92 -48.05
CA SER A 625 -48.59 -6.35 -48.56
C SER A 625 -49.47 -5.82 -47.44
N PHE A 626 -50.36 -4.91 -47.80
CA PHE A 626 -51.18 -4.16 -46.87
C PHE A 626 -52.52 -3.86 -47.55
N LYS A 627 -53.63 -4.06 -46.83
CA LYS A 627 -54.98 -3.75 -47.27
C LYS A 627 -55.82 -3.28 -46.09
N ALA A 628 -56.26 -2.03 -46.14
CA ALA A 628 -57.21 -1.48 -45.20
C ALA A 628 -58.60 -1.39 -45.84
N THR A 629 -59.63 -1.87 -45.15
CA THR A 629 -61.02 -1.87 -45.64
C THR A 629 -61.91 -1.18 -44.61
N ALA A 630 -62.60 -0.10 -44.99
CA ALA A 630 -63.57 0.58 -44.12
C ALA A 630 -64.83 -0.29 -43.93
N ALA A 631 -65.45 -0.26 -42.75
CA ALA A 631 -66.75 -0.87 -42.57
C ALA A 631 -67.84 -0.11 -43.35
N GLN A 632 -68.70 -0.85 -44.05
CA GLN A 632 -69.91 -0.28 -44.66
C GLN A 632 -70.98 -0.13 -43.58
N LYS A 633 -71.57 1.06 -43.50
CA LYS A 633 -72.71 1.38 -42.62
C LYS A 633 -73.91 1.69 -43.50
N ASP A 634 -75.00 0.93 -43.34
CA ASP A 634 -76.17 0.94 -44.23
C ASP A 634 -76.88 2.32 -44.32
N ASP A 635 -76.70 3.20 -43.32
CA ASP A 635 -77.33 4.52 -43.22
C ASP A 635 -76.35 5.71 -43.38
N SER A 636 -75.17 5.50 -43.96
CA SER A 636 -74.19 6.57 -44.19
C SER A 636 -73.56 6.55 -45.57
N MET A 637 -73.25 7.73 -46.10
CA MET A 637 -72.51 7.92 -47.34
C MET A 637 -71.03 7.53 -47.13
N PRO A 638 -70.43 6.73 -48.01
CA PRO A 638 -69.06 6.27 -47.84
C PRO A 638 -68.06 7.41 -48.03
N VAL A 639 -67.22 7.63 -47.02
CA VAL A 639 -66.05 8.51 -47.12
C VAL A 639 -64.91 7.72 -47.75
N THR A 640 -64.47 8.14 -48.93
CA THR A 640 -63.32 7.54 -49.61
C THR A 640 -62.05 8.26 -49.20
N LEU A 641 -61.10 7.53 -48.60
CA LEU A 641 -59.80 8.06 -48.18
C LEU A 641 -58.86 8.17 -49.40
N GLY A 642 -58.04 9.22 -49.43
CA GLY A 642 -57.22 9.56 -50.60
C GLY A 642 -55.83 8.91 -50.59
N ALA A 643 -55.23 8.71 -49.41
CA ALA A 643 -53.94 8.07 -49.29
C ALA A 643 -54.09 6.54 -49.24
N LYS A 644 -53.12 5.82 -49.83
CA LYS A 644 -53.18 4.35 -49.95
C LYS A 644 -52.81 3.65 -48.63
N ASP A 645 -52.14 4.35 -47.73
CA ASP A 645 -51.68 3.92 -46.41
C ASP A 645 -52.57 4.44 -45.27
N ASP A 646 -53.67 5.13 -45.59
CA ASP A 646 -54.69 5.49 -44.62
C ASP A 646 -55.44 4.23 -44.13
N ILE A 647 -55.54 4.11 -42.81
CA ILE A 647 -56.22 3.01 -42.11
C ILE A 647 -57.46 3.61 -41.44
N PRO A 648 -58.68 3.31 -41.92
CA PRO A 648 -59.89 3.74 -41.25
C PRO A 648 -59.99 3.08 -39.88
N LEU A 649 -60.23 3.89 -38.84
CA LEU A 649 -60.38 3.39 -37.47
C LEU A 649 -61.50 2.35 -37.37
N ASP A 650 -62.64 2.60 -38.01
CA ASP A 650 -63.82 1.72 -38.04
C ASP A 650 -63.76 0.67 -39.15
N GLY A 651 -62.55 0.22 -39.52
CA GLY A 651 -62.31 -0.78 -40.56
C GLY A 651 -61.63 -2.05 -40.07
N THR A 652 -61.22 -2.86 -41.04
CA THR A 652 -60.32 -4.00 -40.82
C THR A 652 -59.06 -3.80 -41.63
N LEU A 653 -57.92 -3.96 -40.96
CA LEU A 653 -56.60 -3.93 -41.57
C LEU A 653 -56.08 -5.36 -41.71
N THR A 654 -55.73 -5.76 -42.93
CA THR A 654 -55.02 -7.02 -43.20
C THR A 654 -53.67 -6.72 -43.82
N PHE A 655 -52.61 -7.30 -43.29
CA PHE A 655 -51.26 -7.13 -43.83
C PHE A 655 -50.46 -8.42 -43.75
N VAL A 656 -49.49 -8.56 -44.65
CA VAL A 656 -48.63 -9.75 -44.74
C VAL A 656 -47.21 -9.32 -44.42
N VAL A 657 -46.58 -10.05 -43.50
CA VAL A 657 -45.19 -9.83 -43.11
C VAL A 657 -44.35 -11.05 -43.41
N GLN A 658 -43.05 -10.81 -43.61
CA GLN A 658 -42.05 -11.85 -43.76
C GLN A 658 -40.88 -11.63 -42.81
N THR A 659 -40.41 -12.70 -42.18
CA THR A 659 -39.20 -12.74 -41.35
C THR A 659 -38.06 -13.41 -42.12
N LYS A 660 -36.81 -13.08 -41.78
CA LYS A 660 -35.63 -13.78 -42.32
C LYS A 660 -35.49 -15.19 -41.72
N ASP A 661 -35.75 -15.31 -40.41
CA ASP A 661 -35.69 -16.56 -39.67
C ASP A 661 -37.10 -17.12 -39.45
N ALA A 662 -37.21 -18.41 -39.15
CA ALA A 662 -38.50 -19.07 -38.92
C ALA A 662 -39.24 -18.47 -37.71
N MET A 663 -40.50 -18.08 -37.88
CA MET A 663 -41.35 -17.47 -36.87
C MET A 663 -41.85 -18.51 -35.86
N PRO A 664 -41.39 -18.49 -34.59
CA PRO A 664 -41.88 -19.41 -33.56
C PRO A 664 -43.35 -19.15 -33.25
N ARG A 665 -44.08 -20.18 -32.80
CA ARG A 665 -45.51 -20.07 -32.47
C ARG A 665 -45.83 -19.11 -31.32
N THR A 666 -44.84 -18.78 -30.52
CA THR A 666 -44.89 -17.88 -29.36
C THR A 666 -44.48 -16.45 -29.70
N GLN A 667 -43.96 -16.20 -30.91
CA GLN A 667 -43.64 -14.85 -31.36
C GLN A 667 -44.92 -14.04 -31.58
N THR A 668 -44.85 -12.75 -31.27
CA THR A 668 -45.95 -11.82 -31.51
C THR A 668 -45.50 -10.67 -32.41
N ILE A 669 -46.46 -9.95 -32.99
CA ILE A 669 -46.20 -8.69 -33.70
C ILE A 669 -46.85 -7.58 -32.89
N GLU A 670 -46.04 -6.69 -32.34
CA GLU A 670 -46.54 -5.50 -31.69
C GLU A 670 -46.87 -4.45 -32.75
N VAL A 671 -48.01 -3.78 -32.62
CA VAL A 671 -48.43 -2.64 -33.44
C VAL A 671 -48.74 -1.48 -32.50
N ALA A 672 -48.10 -0.34 -32.73
CA ALA A 672 -48.25 0.84 -31.89
C ALA A 672 -48.28 2.11 -32.72
N THR A 673 -48.78 3.20 -32.13
CA THR A 673 -48.57 4.55 -32.68
C THR A 673 -47.12 4.99 -32.52
N LEU A 674 -46.67 5.92 -33.37
CA LEU A 674 -45.31 6.48 -33.32
C LEU A 674 -44.99 7.13 -31.97
N ASP A 675 -45.98 7.72 -31.32
CA ASP A 675 -45.89 8.36 -30.01
C ASP A 675 -46.05 7.37 -28.82
N GLY A 676 -46.32 6.09 -29.11
CA GLY A 676 -46.53 5.05 -28.10
C GLY A 676 -47.82 5.21 -27.28
N SER A 677 -48.74 6.10 -27.66
CA SER A 677 -49.98 6.36 -26.91
C SER A 677 -50.93 5.17 -26.88
N VAL A 678 -50.93 4.35 -27.93
CA VAL A 678 -51.67 3.08 -27.98
C VAL A 678 -50.81 1.98 -28.59
N THR A 679 -50.94 0.77 -28.05
CA THR A 679 -50.23 -0.44 -28.50
C THR A 679 -51.14 -1.66 -28.41
N THR A 680 -50.92 -2.63 -29.30
CA THR A 680 -51.59 -3.93 -29.29
C THR A 680 -50.63 -5.01 -29.81
N ALA A 681 -50.90 -6.27 -29.45
CA ALA A 681 -50.10 -7.41 -29.88
C ALA A 681 -50.95 -8.39 -30.72
N LEU A 682 -50.40 -8.78 -31.87
CA LEU A 682 -50.95 -9.80 -32.75
C LEU A 682 -50.24 -11.12 -32.47
N SER A 683 -51.01 -12.19 -32.29
CA SER A 683 -50.49 -13.51 -31.95
C SER A 683 -51.32 -14.63 -32.56
N LEU A 684 -50.69 -15.78 -32.73
CA LEU A 684 -51.35 -17.00 -33.21
C LEU A 684 -52.46 -17.47 -32.24
N ALA A 685 -52.27 -17.26 -30.94
CA ALA A 685 -53.26 -17.62 -29.92
C ALA A 685 -54.53 -16.75 -29.97
N ALA A 686 -54.39 -15.48 -30.38
CA ALA A 686 -55.51 -14.54 -30.50
C ALA A 686 -56.25 -14.64 -31.85
N ASN A 687 -55.85 -15.57 -32.74
CA ASN A 687 -56.41 -15.74 -34.08
C ASN A 687 -56.39 -14.46 -34.96
N ASN A 688 -55.53 -13.49 -34.63
CA ASN A 688 -55.33 -12.26 -35.38
C ASN A 688 -53.98 -12.26 -36.14
N LEU A 689 -53.26 -13.38 -36.08
CA LEU A 689 -52.07 -13.69 -36.86
C LEU A 689 -52.16 -15.15 -37.33
N VAL A 690 -51.94 -15.41 -38.61
CA VAL A 690 -51.99 -16.74 -39.21
C VAL A 690 -50.74 -16.97 -40.04
N LEU A 691 -50.01 -18.05 -39.80
CA LEU A 691 -48.83 -18.42 -40.60
C LEU A 691 -49.28 -18.99 -41.95
N GLN A 692 -48.73 -18.44 -43.04
CA GLN A 692 -48.82 -19.06 -44.36
C GLN A 692 -47.78 -20.18 -44.50
N ASP A 693 -46.57 -19.91 -44.01
CA ASP A 693 -45.43 -20.81 -43.92
C ASP A 693 -44.59 -20.41 -42.69
N ASP A 694 -43.41 -21.00 -42.51
CA ASP A 694 -42.55 -20.73 -41.36
C ASP A 694 -41.89 -19.34 -41.38
N HIS A 695 -41.95 -18.59 -42.49
CA HIS A 695 -41.35 -17.25 -42.61
C HIS A 695 -42.37 -16.15 -42.92
N THR A 696 -43.61 -16.49 -43.27
CA THR A 696 -44.62 -15.56 -43.76
C THR A 696 -45.90 -15.65 -42.93
N ALA A 697 -46.39 -14.50 -42.45
CA ALA A 697 -47.60 -14.42 -41.64
C ALA A 697 -48.57 -13.38 -42.16
N VAL A 698 -49.86 -13.70 -42.08
CA VAL A 698 -50.99 -12.81 -42.38
C VAL A 698 -51.57 -12.31 -41.07
N ALA A 699 -51.49 -11.00 -40.86
CA ALA A 699 -52.01 -10.30 -39.70
C ALA A 699 -53.35 -9.65 -40.04
N THR A 700 -54.31 -9.72 -39.11
CA THR A 700 -55.61 -9.03 -39.20
C THR A 700 -55.85 -8.22 -37.93
N LEU A 701 -56.05 -6.92 -38.08
CA LEU A 701 -56.25 -5.97 -36.99
C LEU A 701 -57.59 -5.25 -37.17
N ASP A 702 -58.39 -5.21 -36.11
CA ASP A 702 -59.54 -4.30 -35.97
C ASP A 702 -59.07 -3.11 -35.11
N PRO A 703 -58.78 -1.94 -35.73
CA PRO A 703 -58.18 -0.82 -35.02
C PRO A 703 -59.12 -0.25 -33.95
N LEU A 704 -60.42 -0.14 -34.23
CA LEU A 704 -61.40 0.37 -33.27
C LEU A 704 -61.48 -0.52 -32.01
N LYS A 705 -61.51 -1.84 -32.19
CA LYS A 705 -61.52 -2.80 -31.07
C LYS A 705 -60.21 -2.79 -30.28
N SER A 706 -59.09 -2.58 -30.95
CA SER A 706 -57.75 -2.72 -30.34
C SER A 706 -57.26 -1.44 -29.68
N PHE A 707 -57.59 -0.27 -30.23
CA PHE A 707 -57.07 1.02 -29.78
C PHE A 707 -58.15 1.96 -29.22
N GLY A 708 -59.43 1.71 -29.49
CA GLY A 708 -60.55 2.53 -29.05
C GLY A 708 -60.83 3.77 -29.92
N GLN A 709 -61.91 4.49 -29.61
CA GLN A 709 -62.48 5.56 -30.46
C GLN A 709 -61.59 6.80 -30.62
N SER A 710 -60.59 6.98 -29.75
CA SER A 710 -59.73 8.16 -29.74
C SER A 710 -58.34 7.93 -30.35
N ALA A 711 -58.08 6.76 -30.94
CA ALA A 711 -56.80 6.44 -31.56
C ALA A 711 -56.69 7.04 -32.97
N PHE A 712 -55.56 7.67 -33.26
CA PHE A 712 -55.21 8.24 -34.57
C PHE A 712 -53.69 8.41 -34.69
N GLY A 713 -53.19 8.63 -35.89
CA GLY A 713 -51.78 8.92 -36.17
C GLY A 713 -51.01 7.76 -36.80
N LYS A 714 -49.70 7.94 -37.00
CA LYS A 714 -48.85 6.97 -37.71
C LYS A 714 -48.67 5.70 -36.88
N LEU A 715 -48.94 4.56 -37.49
CA LEU A 715 -48.71 3.23 -36.94
C LEU A 715 -47.37 2.66 -37.41
N GLN A 716 -46.75 1.92 -36.50
CA GLN A 716 -45.55 1.13 -36.70
C GLN A 716 -45.76 -0.27 -36.12
N MET A 717 -45.00 -1.24 -36.60
CA MET A 717 -45.03 -2.61 -36.14
C MET A 717 -43.63 -3.16 -35.90
N ARG A 718 -43.48 -4.10 -34.97
CA ARG A 718 -42.22 -4.82 -34.74
C ARG A 718 -42.49 -6.26 -34.30
N PRO A 719 -41.59 -7.21 -34.56
CA PRO A 719 -41.69 -8.53 -33.99
C PRO A 719 -41.27 -8.48 -32.51
N VAL A 720 -41.86 -9.33 -31.68
CA VAL A 720 -41.44 -9.54 -30.30
C VAL A 720 -41.18 -11.04 -30.12
N ALA A 721 -39.93 -11.38 -29.83
CA ALA A 721 -39.49 -12.76 -29.65
C ALA A 721 -40.15 -13.42 -28.42
N SER A 722 -40.00 -14.75 -28.31
CA SER A 722 -40.60 -15.55 -27.25
C SER A 722 -40.13 -15.18 -25.84
N ASP A 723 -38.93 -14.62 -25.73
CA ASP A 723 -38.31 -14.12 -24.48
C ASP A 723 -38.72 -12.67 -24.16
N GLY A 724 -39.55 -12.04 -25.00
CA GLY A 724 -39.97 -10.65 -24.87
C GLY A 724 -39.03 -9.65 -25.55
N THR A 725 -37.96 -10.09 -26.20
CA THR A 725 -37.01 -9.19 -26.87
C THR A 725 -37.68 -8.50 -28.08
N PRO A 726 -37.79 -7.15 -28.09
CA PRO A 726 -38.42 -6.43 -29.18
C PRO A 726 -37.45 -6.27 -30.36
N GLY A 727 -37.93 -6.52 -31.57
CA GLY A 727 -37.22 -6.24 -32.82
C GLY A 727 -37.32 -4.78 -33.26
N ALA A 728 -36.80 -4.51 -34.45
CA ALA A 728 -36.82 -3.17 -35.05
C ALA A 728 -38.24 -2.75 -35.49
N TRP A 729 -38.57 -1.47 -35.28
CA TRP A 729 -39.82 -0.87 -35.74
C TRP A 729 -39.83 -0.70 -37.27
N THR A 730 -40.95 -1.06 -37.88
CA THR A 730 -41.24 -0.92 -39.31
C THR A 730 -42.51 -0.09 -39.48
N PRO A 731 -42.55 0.94 -40.33
CA PRO A 731 -43.77 1.71 -40.60
C PRO A 731 -44.90 0.85 -41.18
N LEU A 732 -46.15 1.12 -40.78
CA LEU A 732 -47.33 0.37 -41.25
C LEU A 732 -48.32 1.23 -42.05
N GLY A 733 -48.71 2.40 -41.54
CA GLY A 733 -49.67 3.31 -42.19
C GLY A 733 -50.16 4.41 -41.25
N THR A 734 -51.17 5.19 -41.63
CA THR A 734 -51.73 6.26 -40.80
C THR A 734 -53.15 5.91 -40.37
N LEU A 735 -53.38 5.78 -39.05
CA LEU A 735 -54.71 5.55 -38.49
C LEU A 735 -55.51 6.86 -38.52
N VAL A 736 -56.62 6.86 -39.27
CA VAL A 736 -57.46 8.03 -39.49
C VAL A 736 -58.90 7.77 -39.07
N ARG A 737 -59.51 8.76 -38.41
CA ARG A 737 -60.92 8.74 -38.05
C ARG A 737 -61.72 9.52 -39.08
N SER A 738 -62.77 8.91 -39.60
CA SER A 738 -63.70 9.52 -40.55
C SER A 738 -65.02 9.91 -39.89
N PRO A 739 -65.64 11.02 -40.34
CA PRO A 739 -67.01 11.35 -39.93
C PRO A 739 -68.02 10.36 -40.51
N SER A 740 -69.21 10.27 -39.91
CA SER A 740 -70.34 9.56 -40.50
C SER A 740 -71.25 10.56 -41.18
N ILE A 741 -71.31 10.56 -42.51
CA ILE A 741 -72.13 11.48 -43.29
C ILE A 741 -73.45 10.79 -43.61
N LYS A 742 -74.58 11.32 -43.16
CA LYS A 742 -75.91 10.74 -43.38
C LYS A 742 -76.54 11.25 -44.67
N ALA A 743 -76.53 12.57 -44.87
CA ALA A 743 -77.11 13.20 -46.04
C ALA A 743 -76.42 14.53 -46.35
N ILE A 744 -76.49 14.96 -47.61
CA ILE A 744 -76.08 16.29 -48.04
C ILE A 744 -77.24 16.87 -48.86
N HIS A 745 -77.83 17.95 -48.38
CA HIS A 745 -78.98 18.62 -48.98
C HIS A 745 -78.54 19.90 -49.70
N CYS A 746 -78.63 19.88 -51.02
CA CYS A 746 -78.36 21.02 -51.89
C CYS A 746 -79.67 21.48 -52.56
N THR A 747 -79.94 22.79 -52.58
CA THR A 747 -81.19 23.33 -53.17
C THR A 747 -81.11 23.45 -54.69
N THR A 748 -80.01 24.00 -55.23
CA THR A 748 -79.72 24.12 -56.68
C THR A 748 -78.20 24.14 -56.92
N GLN A 749 -77.75 23.90 -58.16
CA GLN A 749 -76.32 23.94 -58.50
C GLN A 749 -75.67 25.32 -58.29
N ASP A 750 -76.46 26.40 -58.32
CA ASP A 750 -76.00 27.78 -58.12
C ASP A 750 -76.06 28.24 -56.64
N ALA A 751 -76.54 27.37 -55.73
CA ALA A 751 -76.56 27.69 -54.31
C ALA A 751 -75.11 27.81 -53.79
N PRO A 752 -74.79 28.80 -52.94
CA PRO A 752 -73.42 28.98 -52.44
C PRO A 752 -72.96 27.86 -51.49
N THR A 753 -73.91 27.20 -50.80
CA THR A 753 -73.63 26.14 -49.81
C THR A 753 -74.73 25.08 -49.79
N CYS A 754 -74.38 23.85 -49.44
CA CYS A 754 -75.28 22.76 -49.08
C CYS A 754 -75.29 22.52 -47.55
N THR A 755 -76.35 21.92 -47.03
CA THR A 755 -76.41 21.48 -45.63
C THR A 755 -76.01 20.02 -45.55
N LEU A 756 -75.00 19.70 -44.74
CA LEU A 756 -74.54 18.35 -44.46
C LEU A 756 -75.11 17.89 -43.12
N ASP A 757 -75.70 16.70 -43.07
CA ASP A 757 -76.16 16.03 -41.86
C ASP A 757 -75.28 14.80 -41.56
N GLY A 758 -74.83 14.63 -40.32
CA GLY A 758 -73.94 13.55 -39.94
C GLY A 758 -73.56 13.51 -38.45
N SER A 759 -72.52 12.77 -38.13
CA SER A 759 -71.91 12.72 -36.80
C SER A 759 -70.39 12.74 -36.89
N ASN A 760 -69.75 13.13 -35.78
CA ASN A 760 -68.29 13.28 -35.68
C ASN A 760 -67.69 14.26 -36.72
N LEU A 761 -68.45 15.29 -37.11
CA LEU A 761 -67.99 16.29 -38.09
C LEU A 761 -66.74 17.05 -37.63
N PHE A 762 -66.48 17.09 -36.33
CA PHE A 762 -65.26 17.64 -35.74
C PHE A 762 -63.97 16.94 -36.17
N LEU A 763 -64.05 15.71 -36.70
CA LEU A 763 -62.90 14.98 -37.26
C LEU A 763 -62.42 15.58 -38.59
N VAL A 764 -63.26 16.38 -39.24
CA VAL A 764 -62.92 17.10 -40.46
C VAL A 764 -62.26 18.44 -40.07
N GLN A 765 -61.18 18.78 -40.76
CA GLN A 765 -60.54 20.09 -40.67
C GLN A 765 -61.25 21.10 -41.57
N SER A 766 -61.54 20.72 -42.82
CA SER A 766 -62.21 21.57 -43.80
C SER A 766 -62.93 20.79 -44.89
N PHE A 767 -63.97 21.38 -45.47
CA PHE A 767 -64.67 20.90 -46.66
C PHE A 767 -64.38 21.80 -47.87
N GLY A 768 -64.23 21.21 -49.06
CA GLY A 768 -63.94 21.90 -50.31
C GLY A 768 -64.86 21.45 -51.46
N ALA A 769 -65.23 22.40 -52.31
CA ALA A 769 -66.01 22.14 -53.53
C ALA A 769 -65.20 21.41 -54.62
N GLY A 770 -63.88 21.48 -54.57
CA GLY A 770 -62.95 20.88 -55.51
C GLY A 770 -61.64 20.50 -54.82
N LYS A 771 -60.78 19.74 -55.50
CA LYS A 771 -59.50 19.24 -54.96
C LYS A 771 -58.52 20.33 -54.56
N ASP A 772 -58.69 21.53 -55.10
CA ASP A 772 -57.87 22.72 -54.83
C ASP A 772 -58.26 23.44 -53.53
N PHE A 773 -59.41 23.10 -52.93
CA PHE A 773 -59.95 23.77 -51.73
C PHE A 773 -60.03 25.29 -51.92
N ALA A 774 -60.44 25.75 -53.10
CA ALA A 774 -60.71 27.17 -53.32
C ALA A 774 -61.88 27.61 -52.43
N LYS A 775 -61.60 28.47 -51.44
CA LYS A 775 -62.54 28.93 -50.39
C LYS A 775 -63.14 27.77 -49.58
N PRO A 776 -62.34 27.11 -48.73
CA PRO A 776 -62.81 25.98 -47.95
C PRO A 776 -63.75 26.42 -46.82
N ALA A 777 -64.63 25.52 -46.40
CA ALA A 777 -65.40 25.66 -45.17
C ALA A 777 -64.65 24.97 -44.03
N ASP A 778 -63.90 25.76 -43.24
CA ASP A 778 -63.09 25.27 -42.12
C ASP A 778 -63.96 24.94 -40.91
N VAL A 779 -63.89 23.70 -40.41
CA VAL A 779 -64.63 23.28 -39.21
C VAL A 779 -63.91 23.82 -37.97
N PRO A 780 -64.59 24.58 -37.08
CA PRO A 780 -63.97 25.14 -35.88
C PRO A 780 -63.50 24.06 -34.89
N THR A 781 -62.51 24.40 -34.05
CA THR A 781 -62.16 23.57 -32.88
C THR A 781 -63.33 23.58 -31.88
N GLY A 782 -63.66 22.42 -31.31
CA GLY A 782 -64.78 22.29 -30.36
C GLY A 782 -66.16 22.12 -31.00
N TYR A 783 -66.23 21.93 -32.33
CA TYR A 783 -67.47 21.63 -33.04
C TYR A 783 -68.12 20.35 -32.50
N ALA A 784 -69.41 20.37 -32.19
CA ALA A 784 -70.11 19.19 -31.64
C ALA A 784 -71.49 18.95 -32.28
N ASP A 785 -71.92 19.80 -33.21
CA ASP A 785 -73.22 19.68 -33.85
C ASP A 785 -73.24 18.60 -34.94
N SER A 786 -74.45 18.10 -35.24
CA SER A 786 -74.69 17.05 -36.23
C SER A 786 -74.94 17.58 -37.64
N THR A 787 -74.98 18.90 -37.83
CA THR A 787 -75.22 19.53 -39.13
C THR A 787 -74.08 20.47 -39.46
N TYR A 788 -73.71 20.74 -40.72
CA TYR A 788 -72.71 21.75 -41.08
C TYR A 788 -72.96 22.32 -42.47
N LEU A 789 -72.60 23.58 -42.71
CA LEU A 789 -72.69 24.19 -44.04
C LEU A 789 -71.41 23.86 -44.82
N VAL A 790 -71.57 23.15 -45.94
CA VAL A 790 -70.48 22.76 -46.84
C VAL A 790 -70.63 23.49 -48.18
N PRO A 791 -69.54 23.75 -48.91
CA PRO A 791 -69.66 24.38 -50.22
C PRO A 791 -70.32 23.43 -51.22
N THR A 792 -71.05 23.99 -52.18
CA THR A 792 -71.67 23.20 -53.25
C THR A 792 -70.59 22.56 -54.15
N PRO A 793 -70.65 21.25 -54.44
CA PRO A 793 -69.67 20.55 -55.30
C PRO A 793 -69.45 21.25 -56.65
N SER A 794 -68.18 21.46 -57.02
CA SER A 794 -67.80 22.10 -58.29
C SER A 794 -68.15 21.24 -59.52
N ASP A 795 -68.11 19.92 -59.37
CA ASP A 795 -68.47 18.92 -60.38
C ASP A 795 -69.95 18.47 -60.29
N GLY A 796 -70.69 19.02 -59.33
CA GLY A 796 -72.09 18.69 -59.07
C GLY A 796 -72.33 17.38 -58.30
N SER A 797 -71.27 16.67 -57.87
CA SER A 797 -71.41 15.35 -57.23
C SER A 797 -70.44 15.03 -56.08
N THR A 798 -69.27 15.66 -55.98
CA THR A 798 -68.24 15.25 -55.00
C THR A 798 -67.82 16.42 -54.12
N ILE A 799 -67.86 16.20 -52.80
CA ILE A 799 -67.26 17.10 -51.80
C ILE A 799 -65.95 16.48 -51.34
N TYR A 800 -64.92 17.31 -51.30
CA TYR A 800 -63.61 16.94 -50.76
C TYR A 800 -63.51 17.38 -49.31
N LEU A 801 -62.81 16.60 -48.49
CA LEU A 801 -62.58 16.91 -47.08
C LEU A 801 -61.12 16.65 -46.71
N LYS A 802 -60.56 17.51 -45.86
CA LYS A 802 -59.30 17.26 -45.17
C LYS A 802 -59.61 16.77 -43.76
N LEU A 803 -59.12 15.59 -43.40
CA LEU A 803 -59.27 15.06 -42.05
C LEU A 803 -58.26 15.72 -41.11
N ARG A 804 -58.59 15.83 -39.82
CA ARG A 804 -57.63 16.35 -38.82
C ARG A 804 -56.47 15.38 -38.57
N ASP A 805 -56.73 14.08 -38.72
CA ASP A 805 -55.76 13.03 -38.41
C ASP A 805 -54.72 12.85 -39.53
N ASP A 806 -55.09 13.12 -40.79
CA ASP A 806 -54.17 13.36 -41.91
C ASP A 806 -54.68 14.51 -42.80
N PRO A 807 -54.22 15.75 -42.57
CA PRO A 807 -54.65 16.92 -43.34
C PRO A 807 -54.01 17.00 -44.74
N ASN A 808 -52.99 16.17 -45.02
CA ASN A 808 -52.29 16.16 -46.30
C ASN A 808 -52.95 15.22 -47.32
N ALA A 809 -53.70 14.22 -46.86
CA ALA A 809 -54.51 13.34 -47.69
C ALA A 809 -55.88 13.95 -47.99
N LEU A 810 -56.32 13.87 -49.26
CA LEU A 810 -57.63 14.34 -49.69
C LEU A 810 -58.65 13.21 -49.63
N ALA A 811 -59.56 13.25 -48.65
CA ALA A 811 -60.72 12.37 -48.64
C ALA A 811 -61.88 12.98 -49.44
N SER A 812 -62.83 12.15 -49.86
CA SER A 812 -63.99 12.58 -50.64
C SER A 812 -65.26 11.83 -50.29
N VAL A 813 -66.39 12.50 -50.44
CA VAL A 813 -67.72 11.91 -50.37
C VAL A 813 -68.51 12.26 -51.63
N THR A 814 -69.17 11.26 -52.21
CA THR A 814 -69.94 11.41 -53.46
C THR A 814 -71.43 11.37 -53.16
N LEU A 815 -72.18 12.33 -53.71
CA LEU A 815 -73.63 12.41 -53.57
C LEU A 815 -74.32 11.25 -54.31
N PRO A 816 -75.45 10.70 -53.78
CA PRO A 816 -76.15 9.60 -54.43
C PRO A 816 -76.81 9.98 -55.77
N ALA A 817 -77.13 11.27 -55.94
CA ALA A 817 -77.64 11.85 -57.18
C ALA A 817 -76.97 13.22 -57.42
N ALA A 818 -76.65 13.52 -58.69
CA ALA A 818 -76.08 14.81 -59.06
C ALA A 818 -77.09 15.95 -58.87
N ILE A 819 -76.60 17.13 -58.50
CA ILE A 819 -77.46 18.31 -58.24
C ILE A 819 -78.11 18.77 -59.56
N PRO A 820 -79.44 18.98 -59.60
CA PRO A 820 -80.13 19.40 -60.82
C PRO A 820 -79.69 20.80 -61.29
N LYS A 821 -79.33 20.91 -62.57
CA LYS A 821 -78.92 22.16 -63.24
C LYS A 821 -80.16 23.03 -63.58
N PRO A 822 -80.15 24.35 -63.34
CA PRO A 822 -81.27 25.22 -63.74
C PRO A 822 -81.40 25.34 -65.28
N ALA A 823 -82.64 25.39 -65.76
CA ALA A 823 -82.98 25.56 -67.19
C ALA A 823 -82.73 27.01 -67.66
N PRO A 824 -82.17 27.25 -68.87
CA PRO A 824 -81.84 28.61 -69.31
C PRO A 824 -83.08 29.43 -69.74
N ALA A 825 -83.15 30.68 -69.27
CA ALA A 825 -84.11 31.68 -69.75
C ALA A 825 -83.63 32.33 -71.07
N ALA A 826 -84.56 32.55 -72.00
CA ALA A 826 -84.32 33.01 -73.38
C ALA A 826 -84.04 34.54 -73.50
N PRO A 827 -83.37 34.99 -74.59
CA PRO A 827 -82.69 36.29 -74.66
C PRO A 827 -83.56 37.42 -75.23
N THR A 828 -83.33 38.66 -74.77
CA THR A 828 -83.76 39.89 -75.47
C THR A 828 -82.58 40.53 -76.20
N ALA A 829 -82.88 41.07 -77.37
CA ALA A 829 -81.97 41.42 -78.45
C ALA A 829 -81.82 42.94 -78.65
N GLN A 830 -80.79 43.30 -79.43
CA GLN A 830 -80.57 44.54 -80.21
C GLN A 830 -80.06 45.78 -79.43
N ASN A 831 -79.19 46.67 -79.94
CA ASN A 831 -78.31 46.84 -81.13
C ASN A 831 -77.48 48.13 -80.81
N VAL A 832 -76.13 48.18 -80.78
CA VAL A 832 -75.14 48.53 -81.85
C VAL A 832 -75.45 49.91 -82.52
N PRO A 833 -74.51 50.89 -82.73
CA PRO A 833 -73.31 50.67 -83.57
C PRO A 833 -72.03 51.55 -83.45
N ALA A 834 -70.94 51.01 -84.06
CA ALA A 834 -69.90 51.65 -84.90
C ALA A 834 -68.82 52.54 -84.24
N ALA A 835 -67.55 52.62 -84.67
CA ALA A 835 -66.80 52.06 -85.81
C ALA A 835 -65.28 52.03 -85.54
N GLN A 836 -64.62 51.03 -86.13
CA GLN A 836 -63.33 50.98 -86.84
C GLN A 836 -62.31 52.14 -86.71
N THR A 837 -61.03 51.81 -86.45
CA THR A 837 -59.90 51.91 -87.42
C THR A 837 -58.56 51.42 -86.80
N THR A 838 -57.82 50.61 -87.56
CA THR A 838 -56.35 50.36 -87.51
C THR A 838 -55.73 50.99 -88.78
N PRO A 839 -54.39 51.13 -89.02
CA PRO A 839 -53.15 50.89 -88.21
C PRO A 839 -52.03 51.98 -88.43
N SER A 840 -50.76 51.65 -88.08
CA SER A 840 -49.43 52.25 -88.45
C SER A 840 -48.78 53.17 -87.39
N GLN A 841 -47.69 52.76 -86.72
CA GLN A 841 -46.25 52.80 -87.06
C GLN A 841 -45.56 54.20 -86.96
N SER A 842 -44.64 54.31 -85.97
CA SER A 842 -43.27 54.90 -86.02
C SER A 842 -43.12 56.44 -86.24
N ILE A 843 -42.11 57.23 -85.80
CA ILE A 843 -40.70 57.08 -85.36
C ILE A 843 -40.22 58.38 -84.60
N THR A 844 -39.17 58.30 -83.74
CA THR A 844 -37.98 59.23 -83.53
C THR A 844 -38.10 60.69 -82.97
N VAL A 845 -37.13 61.34 -82.27
CA VAL A 845 -35.85 61.03 -81.54
C VAL A 845 -35.25 62.31 -80.87
N ALA A 846 -34.68 62.17 -79.66
CA ALA A 846 -33.41 62.72 -79.04
C ALA A 846 -33.12 64.25 -78.96
N PRO A 847 -32.08 64.75 -78.23
CA PRO A 847 -30.89 64.11 -77.58
C PRO A 847 -30.62 64.60 -76.11
N ALA A 848 -29.54 64.33 -75.35
CA ALA A 848 -28.24 63.64 -75.42
C ALA A 848 -27.72 63.34 -73.97
N SER A 849 -26.73 62.44 -73.86
CA SER A 849 -25.94 62.03 -72.66
C SER A 849 -24.82 63.05 -72.32
N PRO A 850 -23.95 62.92 -71.27
CA PRO A 850 -22.97 61.81 -71.16
C PRO A 850 -22.50 61.33 -69.74
N ALA A 851 -22.07 60.04 -69.73
CA ALA A 851 -20.84 59.40 -69.17
C ALA A 851 -20.36 59.64 -67.70
N ALA A 852 -19.53 58.81 -67.04
CA ALA A 852 -19.14 57.39 -67.06
C ALA A 852 -18.08 57.14 -65.95
N LYS A 853 -18.15 55.99 -65.23
CA LYS A 853 -17.09 55.10 -64.65
C LYS A 853 -15.94 55.66 -63.76
N PRO A 854 -15.44 54.85 -62.78
CA PRO A 854 -14.37 53.88 -63.07
C PRO A 854 -14.50 52.50 -62.39
N THR A 855 -13.59 51.61 -62.79
CA THR A 855 -13.41 50.19 -62.48
C THR A 855 -11.94 49.98 -62.05
N VAL A 856 -11.63 48.84 -61.40
CA VAL A 856 -10.29 48.20 -61.21
C VAL A 856 -9.46 48.80 -60.03
N ALA A 857 -8.74 48.10 -59.15
CA ALA A 857 -8.04 46.80 -59.20
C ALA A 857 -7.84 46.16 -57.80
N ASP A 858 -7.74 44.84 -57.80
CA ASP A 858 -7.09 43.95 -56.82
C ASP A 858 -5.54 44.17 -56.82
N PRO A 859 -4.78 43.74 -55.79
CA PRO A 859 -4.07 42.47 -55.94
C PRO A 859 -3.90 41.63 -54.64
N THR A 860 -4.31 40.37 -54.74
CA THR A 860 -3.48 39.15 -54.56
C THR A 860 -2.26 39.13 -53.60
N GLN A 861 -2.24 38.03 -52.83
CA GLN A 861 -1.12 37.12 -52.51
C GLN A 861 -0.35 37.21 -51.17
N THR A 862 -0.51 36.10 -50.43
CA THR A 862 0.38 35.39 -49.50
C THR A 862 1.86 35.34 -49.96
N PRO A 863 2.83 35.11 -49.06
CA PRO A 863 3.38 33.75 -48.88
C PRO A 863 3.76 33.42 -47.41
N ALA A 864 3.42 32.23 -46.90
CA ALA A 864 4.24 31.02 -46.85
C ALA A 864 5.50 31.12 -45.94
N ASP A 865 5.42 30.32 -44.85
CA ASP A 865 6.44 29.67 -44.00
C ASP A 865 7.90 29.61 -44.50
N PRO A 866 8.93 29.42 -43.62
CA PRO A 866 8.99 28.25 -42.71
C PRO A 866 9.80 28.36 -41.39
N LYS A 867 9.41 27.58 -40.37
CA LYS A 867 10.20 26.45 -39.81
C LYS A 867 9.46 25.67 -38.74
#